data_AF-A0AB74J7I3-F1
#
_entry.id   AF-A0AB74J7I3-F1
#
_cell.length_a   1.000
_cell.length_b   1.000
_cell.length_c   1.000
_cell.angle_alpha   90.00
_cell.angle_beta   90.00
_cell.angle_gamma   90.00
#
_symmetry.space_group_name_H-M   'P 1'
#
loop_
_entity.id
_entity.type
_entity.pdbx_description
1 polymer ?
#
loop_
_entity_poly.entity_id
_entity_poly.type
_entity_poly.pdbx_seq_one_letter_code
_entity_poly.pdbx_strand_id
1 'polypeptide(L)'
;MERNRRGVCHAFQKHGKCRFGAQCKFSHDTSATNQEHNSNSRPCRLFSTSQGCKYGTACKFSHDGAGKQHDNLARDDDTVSHELDTWKKEVTQRQPLGFGLGRFFDQALQLVNLENACRQDVIRSLASDRGLNKVLELVSQNFRGMSEKAMKHAFSTQIVPFFRALSEEHVMSSPLLERHLGDICLFLYGVGGTRGEKLFAAVIQALTAMMPEPNIAFFTSLEATLAVLSKVIEFASTAKVTPIYEAYATTLAAMVTPQVDEAADLLRCQSEKHLDSINKRLGIGKVIRNITNVQGPDVERPVFALQRSHPGRLVNGSPRHDNDFESIEDIQIMPTSEEIQSIHAEYLPLQDPSSWHKQGIPGLLDRHFRLLREDTIGQLRDSARIELEALQGAGPPRAHGSNSSLKKHTYHNALVELPKFDPLRGLEFVVSFDQPPELLPRSRRKRQEWWTDSKRLEGDALICLISSTQAVVFCSVCFPDDPSRRPKREDGDAPDPHNNVPSNVEDRVRVIARPVEMSEESIGHILGTFSQTHFQGGRSLVEFPGVLLPAFLPTLKALKAISKKNDLPFSDFLAPSQAGEADEIIVLPPVYARRAGFRFSLDSITQDKNHSFDPLGLKRSDIENLQKTSALDETQASALLSSLSRSFALIQGPPGTGKSYTGVALVKTLVSNRKTGNLGPILVVTFTNHALDQSLEHLLDQGITQIVRLGSRSKSERLTDLNLRKVAEKAGKTKVEKSEYGKTRGQMKDEARAITEHLKEMTHDTLIIRKYLARNNVRHDAQLFAIEVDKEGFKKVRHGSLEDRLRAWLHGGRQIHSNLPTQAITGVDDLYDLSHVERRKLYNHWLRRAKKPVLDAIMDRVEQFEDLRSNLDNIRNELDLRVLAQAEVIGVTTSGLARNLGLLRRLPSKILLCEEAGEVLESHLLTALLPSVEHAILIGDHLQLRPHVQCYELSQESVQGRQYALDTSLFERLVDAAGGGVRLPFSRLDTQRRMHPSISELVRSTLYPTLSDASSTLVHPEVTGMRKRLFWLDHQYPESHGGLQSTSHTNDYEVEMTTALVSHLIKQGTYKPEAIAVLTPYLGQLRKLRLRMQSSFEVLLDDRDVKSLQDEGLDDGGAQSRAPLAPGVQKGSIASAVRIATVDNFQGEEAEVVVISLVRSNKEQKCGFLRTSNRINVLLSRAKNGMFIIGNSATTQHIPMWTEVLQLLQMNGNFGDALELACPRHIADDMRVTEPDDFIRLAPDGGFC
;
A
#
# COMPACT_ATOMS: atom_id res chain seq x y z
N MET A 1 -11.47 45.75 13.30
CA MET A 1 -12.39 44.70 12.77
C MET A 1 -13.15 45.28 11.57
N GLU A 2 -12.57 45.21 10.37
CA GLU A 2 -13.28 45.58 9.13
C GLU A 2 -13.77 44.29 8.45
N ARG A 3 -15.09 44.19 8.20
CA ARG A 3 -15.67 43.08 7.43
C ARG A 3 -15.53 43.40 5.94
N ASN A 4 -14.78 42.59 5.21
CA ASN A 4 -14.73 42.60 3.74
C ASN A 4 -16.15 42.49 3.15
N ARG A 5 -16.70 43.60 2.64
CA ARG A 5 -18.01 43.65 1.97
C ARG A 5 -17.83 43.24 0.51
N ARG A 6 -18.65 42.31 0.02
CA ARG A 6 -18.53 41.76 -1.33
C ARG A 6 -19.31 42.65 -2.31
N GLY A 7 -18.66 43.56 -3.05
CA GLY A 7 -19.29 44.33 -4.15
C GLY A 7 -20.25 45.45 -3.73
N VAL A 8 -20.83 46.17 -4.70
CA VAL A 8 -21.66 47.38 -4.52
C VAL A 8 -23.15 47.02 -4.33
N CYS A 9 -23.85 47.69 -3.41
CA CYS A 9 -25.28 47.46 -3.19
C CYS A 9 -26.13 48.11 -4.29
N HIS A 10 -26.64 47.32 -5.24
CA HIS A 10 -27.49 47.84 -6.32
C HIS A 10 -28.79 48.51 -5.85
N ALA A 11 -29.36 48.10 -4.71
CA ALA A 11 -30.55 48.74 -4.15
C ALA A 11 -30.25 50.17 -3.67
N PHE A 12 -29.09 50.37 -3.03
CA PHE A 12 -28.61 51.71 -2.64
C PHE A 12 -28.24 52.53 -3.87
N GLN A 13 -27.57 51.93 -4.86
CA GLN A 13 -27.15 52.60 -6.09
C GLN A 13 -28.33 53.09 -6.94
N LYS A 14 -29.43 52.32 -6.99
CA LYS A 14 -30.59 52.64 -7.83
C LYS A 14 -31.60 53.59 -7.16
N HIS A 15 -31.66 53.62 -5.82
CA HIS A 15 -32.70 54.34 -5.08
C HIS A 15 -32.17 55.27 -3.98
N GLY A 16 -30.85 55.36 -3.79
CA GLY A 16 -30.21 56.17 -2.74
C GLY A 16 -30.48 55.70 -1.30
N LYS A 17 -31.26 54.63 -1.11
CA LYS A 17 -31.64 54.08 0.19
C LYS A 17 -31.65 52.55 0.12
N CYS A 18 -31.11 51.90 1.15
CA CYS A 18 -31.07 50.45 1.27
C CYS A 18 -31.72 50.03 2.59
N ARG A 19 -32.66 49.08 2.51
CA ARG A 19 -33.40 48.52 3.66
C ARG A 19 -32.49 48.03 4.80
N PHE A 20 -31.26 47.61 4.49
CA PHE A 20 -30.33 47.02 5.44
C PHE A 20 -29.30 48.01 6.00
N GLY A 21 -29.31 49.28 5.56
CA GLY A 21 -28.48 50.36 6.12
C GLY A 21 -27.01 49.98 6.31
N ALA A 22 -26.46 50.28 7.49
CA ALA A 22 -25.07 49.99 7.86
C ALA A 22 -24.76 48.48 7.99
N GLN A 23 -25.78 47.61 8.09
CA GLN A 23 -25.63 46.16 8.17
C GLN A 23 -25.64 45.48 6.79
N CYS A 24 -25.69 46.24 5.69
CA CYS A 24 -25.65 45.66 4.36
C CYS A 24 -24.31 44.94 4.11
N LYS A 25 -24.39 43.72 3.59
CA LYS A 25 -23.21 42.89 3.22
C LYS A 25 -22.46 43.43 1.99
N PHE A 26 -23.03 44.42 1.31
CA PHE A 26 -22.53 45.09 0.11
C PHE A 26 -22.16 46.55 0.44
N SER A 27 -21.20 47.14 -0.28
CA SER A 27 -20.75 48.52 -0.07
C SER A 27 -21.79 49.55 -0.52
N HIS A 28 -21.95 50.63 0.24
CA HIS A 28 -22.78 51.80 -0.08
C HIS A 28 -21.94 53.03 -0.47
N ASP A 29 -20.63 52.84 -0.63
CA ASP A 29 -19.72 53.93 -0.95
C ASP A 29 -19.84 54.33 -2.43
N THR A 30 -20.34 55.54 -2.68
CA THR A 30 -20.62 56.05 -4.04
C THR A 30 -19.38 56.57 -4.76
N SER A 31 -18.22 56.49 -4.11
CA SER A 31 -16.92 56.95 -4.63
C SER A 31 -16.15 55.89 -5.43
N ALA A 32 -16.60 54.63 -5.41
CA ALA A 32 -16.04 53.54 -6.21
C ALA A 32 -16.77 53.40 -7.56
N THR A 33 -16.67 54.43 -8.41
CA THR A 33 -17.13 54.36 -9.80
C THR A 33 -15.96 54.47 -10.76
N ASN A 34 -15.94 53.53 -11.72
CA ASN A 34 -15.07 53.44 -12.90
C ASN A 34 -13.69 52.79 -12.72
N GLN A 35 -13.69 51.45 -12.64
CA GLN A 35 -12.77 50.62 -13.42
C GLN A 35 -13.33 49.19 -13.57
N GLU A 36 -14.60 49.07 -13.98
CA GLU A 36 -15.03 47.90 -14.76
C GLU A 36 -14.85 48.25 -16.23
N HIS A 37 -13.70 47.87 -16.79
CA HIS A 37 -13.63 47.67 -18.23
C HIS A 37 -14.58 46.53 -18.58
N ASN A 38 -15.65 46.89 -19.26
CA ASN A 38 -16.61 46.02 -19.89
C ASN A 38 -15.90 45.15 -20.95
N SER A 39 -15.31 44.02 -20.56
CA SER A 39 -14.62 43.10 -21.48
C SER A 39 -15.40 41.80 -21.70
N ASN A 40 -16.72 41.90 -21.85
CA ASN A 40 -17.54 40.75 -22.29
C ASN A 40 -18.74 41.16 -23.19
N SER A 41 -18.55 42.15 -24.06
CA SER A 41 -19.43 42.29 -25.23
C SER A 41 -19.04 41.22 -26.25
N ARG A 42 -19.82 40.13 -26.36
CA ARG A 42 -19.65 39.16 -27.45
C ARG A 42 -19.65 39.90 -28.80
N PRO A 43 -18.76 39.57 -29.75
CA PRO A 43 -18.72 40.23 -31.05
C PRO A 43 -20.01 39.94 -31.83
N CYS A 44 -20.53 40.95 -32.53
CA CYS A 44 -21.74 40.77 -33.32
C CYS A 44 -21.44 39.82 -34.50
N ARG A 45 -21.99 38.60 -34.45
CA ARG A 45 -21.79 37.59 -35.50
C ARG A 45 -22.24 38.05 -36.90
N LEU A 46 -23.20 38.96 -36.99
CA LEU A 46 -23.67 39.54 -38.27
C LEU A 46 -22.64 40.52 -38.86
N PHE A 47 -21.89 41.21 -38.00
CA PHE A 47 -20.83 42.14 -38.42
C PHE A 47 -19.52 41.40 -38.77
N SER A 48 -19.25 40.24 -38.16
CA SER A 48 -18.03 39.47 -38.43
C SER A 48 -18.05 38.67 -39.74
N THR A 49 -19.23 38.39 -40.31
CA THR A 49 -19.39 37.58 -41.54
C THR A 49 -19.86 38.38 -42.75
N SER A 50 -20.26 39.65 -42.59
CA SER A 50 -20.66 40.54 -43.67
C SER A 50 -20.36 42.00 -43.31
N GLN A 51 -20.04 42.86 -44.29
CA GLN A 51 -19.65 44.27 -44.10
C GLN A 51 -20.83 45.18 -43.64
N GLY A 52 -21.66 44.75 -42.69
CA GLY A 52 -22.70 45.60 -42.10
C GLY A 52 -23.63 44.87 -41.14
N CYS A 53 -23.82 45.43 -39.94
CA CYS A 53 -24.85 45.00 -39.01
C CYS A 53 -26.10 45.85 -39.20
N LYS A 54 -27.24 45.21 -39.50
CA LYS A 54 -28.54 45.88 -39.70
C LYS A 54 -29.06 46.69 -38.50
N TYR A 55 -28.46 46.53 -37.31
CA TYR A 55 -28.82 47.28 -36.10
C TYR A 55 -27.87 48.46 -35.81
N GLY A 56 -26.85 48.70 -36.65
CA GLY A 56 -25.95 49.84 -36.55
C GLY A 56 -25.38 50.07 -35.15
N THR A 57 -25.44 51.32 -34.68
CA THR A 57 -24.98 51.75 -33.35
C THR A 57 -25.91 51.35 -32.19
N ALA A 58 -27.10 50.80 -32.48
CA ALA A 58 -28.04 50.29 -31.48
C ALA A 58 -27.85 48.79 -31.20
N CYS A 59 -26.82 48.16 -31.78
CA CYS A 59 -26.51 46.75 -31.56
C CYS A 59 -26.01 46.50 -30.12
N LYS A 60 -26.61 45.50 -29.45
CA LYS A 60 -26.22 45.10 -28.08
C LYS A 60 -24.88 44.35 -28.02
N PHE A 61 -24.24 44.09 -29.16
CA PHE A 61 -23.00 43.33 -29.32
C PHE A 61 -21.92 44.20 -29.98
N SER A 62 -20.65 44.00 -29.64
CA SER A 62 -19.57 44.92 -30.07
C SER A 62 -19.24 44.78 -31.57
N HIS A 63 -18.99 45.93 -32.20
CA HIS A 63 -18.54 46.10 -33.59
C HIS A 63 -17.10 46.62 -33.68
N ASP A 64 -16.38 46.73 -32.56
CA ASP A 64 -15.02 47.28 -32.55
C ASP A 64 -14.03 46.23 -33.06
N GLY A 65 -13.66 46.38 -34.33
CA GLY A 65 -12.58 45.63 -34.96
C GLY A 65 -11.22 46.12 -34.48
N ALA A 66 -10.65 45.46 -33.48
CA ALA A 66 -9.24 45.55 -33.16
C ALA A 66 -8.72 44.14 -32.84
N GLY A 67 -7.87 43.63 -33.74
CA GLY A 67 -7.31 42.30 -33.68
C GLY A 67 -6.55 42.05 -32.38
N LYS A 68 -7.07 41.11 -31.58
CA LYS A 68 -6.22 40.31 -30.71
C LYS A 68 -5.81 39.10 -31.52
N GLN A 69 -4.51 38.91 -31.66
CA GLN A 69 -3.91 37.63 -32.07
C GLN A 69 -4.51 36.55 -31.18
N HIS A 70 -5.46 35.80 -31.73
CA HIS A 70 -5.86 34.53 -31.19
C HIS A 70 -4.63 33.63 -31.30
N ASP A 71 -4.18 33.11 -30.16
CA ASP A 71 -3.41 31.88 -30.13
C ASP A 71 -4.10 30.85 -31.04
N ASN A 72 -3.33 30.32 -31.99
CA ASN A 72 -3.76 29.37 -33.03
C ASN A 72 -4.23 28.00 -32.48
N LEU A 73 -4.50 27.86 -31.19
CA LEU A 73 -4.90 26.59 -30.55
C LEU A 73 -6.38 26.22 -30.74
N ALA A 74 -7.24 27.13 -31.20
CA ALA A 74 -8.68 26.87 -31.35
C ALA A 74 -9.10 26.38 -32.75
N ARG A 75 -8.19 26.30 -33.72
CA ARG A 75 -8.50 25.81 -35.09
C ARG A 75 -8.26 24.31 -35.27
N ASP A 76 -7.45 23.67 -34.43
CA ASP A 76 -7.13 22.24 -34.53
C ASP A 76 -8.17 21.34 -33.83
N ASP A 77 -8.92 21.85 -32.85
CA ASP A 77 -9.89 21.05 -32.08
C ASP A 77 -11.15 20.69 -32.92
N ASP A 78 -11.58 21.61 -33.78
CA ASP A 78 -12.75 21.42 -34.67
C ASP A 78 -12.46 20.45 -35.84
N THR A 79 -11.22 20.40 -36.34
CA THR A 79 -10.82 19.51 -37.44
C THR A 79 -10.70 18.07 -36.97
N VAL A 80 -10.06 17.83 -35.82
CA VAL A 80 -9.91 16.51 -35.21
C VAL A 80 -11.27 15.91 -34.82
N SER A 81 -12.18 16.72 -34.26
CA SER A 81 -13.55 16.28 -33.96
C SER A 81 -14.31 15.87 -35.23
N HIS A 82 -14.14 16.61 -36.34
CA HIS A 82 -14.79 16.30 -37.61
C HIS A 82 -14.25 15.01 -38.25
N GLU A 83 -12.94 14.78 -38.21
CA GLU A 83 -12.31 13.55 -38.71
C GLU A 83 -12.77 12.32 -37.93
N LEU A 84 -12.84 12.41 -36.60
CA LEU A 84 -13.34 11.34 -35.74
C LEU A 84 -14.82 11.00 -36.04
N ASP A 85 -15.66 12.01 -36.20
CA ASP A 85 -17.08 11.82 -36.52
C ASP A 85 -17.28 11.20 -37.92
N THR A 86 -16.42 11.56 -38.87
CA THR A 86 -16.43 10.98 -40.22
C THR A 86 -16.04 9.50 -40.17
N TRP A 87 -14.96 9.16 -39.46
CA TRP A 87 -14.52 7.79 -39.28
C TRP A 87 -15.55 6.94 -38.51
N LYS A 88 -16.19 7.47 -37.46
CA LYS A 88 -17.27 6.77 -36.74
C LYS A 88 -18.47 6.44 -37.63
N LYS A 89 -18.81 7.30 -38.61
CA LYS A 89 -19.86 6.99 -39.58
C LYS A 89 -19.49 5.74 -40.39
N GLU A 90 -18.24 5.61 -40.82
CA GLU A 90 -17.74 4.42 -41.54
C GLU A 90 -17.81 3.15 -40.69
N VAL A 91 -17.53 3.23 -39.38
CA VAL A 91 -17.73 2.10 -38.44
C VAL A 91 -19.19 1.60 -38.46
N THR A 92 -20.15 2.53 -38.47
CA THR A 92 -21.59 2.18 -38.43
C THR A 92 -22.16 1.68 -39.76
N GLN A 93 -21.42 1.81 -40.87
CA GLN A 93 -21.88 1.36 -42.19
C GLN A 93 -22.03 -0.16 -42.24
N ARG A 94 -23.19 -0.62 -42.73
CA ARG A 94 -23.50 -2.06 -42.85
C ARG A 94 -22.78 -2.75 -44.00
N GLN A 95 -22.37 -2.01 -45.04
CA GLN A 95 -21.72 -2.59 -46.22
C GLN A 95 -20.21 -2.83 -45.96
N PRO A 96 -19.60 -3.85 -46.59
CA PRO A 96 -18.14 -4.06 -46.55
C PRO A 96 -17.41 -2.87 -47.17
N LEU A 97 -16.23 -2.52 -46.64
CA LEU A 97 -15.44 -1.39 -47.15
C LEU A 97 -14.58 -1.77 -48.37
N GLY A 98 -14.32 -3.06 -48.59
CA GLY A 98 -13.52 -3.58 -49.69
C GLY A 98 -12.14 -2.93 -49.74
N PHE A 99 -11.80 -2.30 -50.86
CA PHE A 99 -10.54 -1.58 -51.05
C PHE A 99 -10.35 -0.39 -50.09
N GLY A 100 -11.43 0.12 -49.48
CA GLY A 100 -11.37 1.19 -48.48
C GLY A 100 -10.87 0.73 -47.11
N LEU A 101 -10.76 -0.58 -46.86
CA LEU A 101 -10.39 -1.13 -45.55
C LEU A 101 -8.99 -0.69 -45.08
N GLY A 102 -8.04 -0.54 -46.00
CA GLY A 102 -6.70 -0.06 -45.65
C GLY A 102 -6.69 1.40 -45.18
N ARG A 103 -7.40 2.28 -45.90
CA ARG A 103 -7.59 3.69 -45.49
C ARG A 103 -8.29 3.77 -44.13
N PHE A 104 -9.28 2.93 -43.88
CA PHE A 104 -10.03 2.92 -42.63
C PHE A 104 -9.13 2.61 -41.41
N PHE A 105 -8.26 1.61 -41.50
CA PHE A 105 -7.33 1.28 -40.40
C PHE A 105 -6.16 2.27 -40.29
N ASP A 106 -5.70 2.85 -41.40
CA ASP A 106 -4.71 3.92 -41.36
C ASP A 106 -5.25 5.19 -40.68
N GLN A 107 -6.49 5.59 -40.99
CA GLN A 107 -7.18 6.67 -40.28
C GLN A 107 -7.40 6.35 -38.80
N ALA A 108 -7.72 5.09 -38.45
CA ALA A 108 -7.83 4.67 -37.06
C ALA A 108 -6.50 4.84 -36.30
N LEU A 109 -5.38 4.45 -36.91
CA LEU A 109 -4.04 4.63 -36.34
C LEU A 109 -3.71 6.11 -36.14
N GLN A 110 -4.01 6.97 -37.12
CA GLN A 110 -3.79 8.41 -37.00
C GLN A 110 -4.60 9.00 -35.82
N LEU A 111 -5.89 8.66 -35.72
CA LEU A 111 -6.78 9.14 -34.65
C LEU A 111 -6.34 8.65 -33.25
N VAL A 112 -5.80 7.43 -33.14
CA VAL A 112 -5.25 6.88 -31.88
C VAL A 112 -4.02 7.65 -31.40
N ASN A 113 -3.22 8.20 -32.32
CA ASN A 113 -1.99 8.93 -32.00
C ASN A 113 -2.21 10.42 -31.69
N LEU A 114 -3.40 10.99 -31.97
CA LEU A 114 -3.68 12.41 -31.78
C LEU A 114 -4.01 12.77 -30.31
N GLU A 115 -5.20 12.41 -29.84
CA GLU A 115 -5.69 12.80 -28.51
C GLU A 115 -6.20 11.61 -27.70
N ASN A 116 -6.12 11.72 -26.37
CA ASN A 116 -6.64 10.70 -25.44
C ASN A 116 -8.14 10.43 -25.66
N ALA A 117 -8.94 11.46 -25.94
CA ALA A 117 -10.37 11.30 -26.19
C ALA A 117 -10.65 10.55 -27.51
N CYS A 118 -9.93 10.89 -28.59
CA CYS A 118 -10.04 10.21 -29.87
C CYS A 118 -9.61 8.74 -29.77
N ARG A 119 -8.49 8.46 -29.12
CA ARG A 119 -8.01 7.09 -28.85
C ARG A 119 -9.06 6.26 -28.13
N GLN A 120 -9.65 6.80 -27.07
CA GLN A 120 -10.69 6.13 -26.30
C GLN A 120 -11.89 5.79 -27.18
N ASP A 121 -12.34 6.73 -28.01
CA ASP A 121 -13.49 6.55 -28.90
C ASP A 121 -13.24 5.57 -30.05
N VAL A 122 -12.03 5.57 -30.64
CA VAL A 122 -11.68 4.67 -31.76
C VAL A 122 -11.72 3.21 -31.31
N ILE A 123 -11.04 2.87 -30.21
CA ILE A 123 -10.99 1.49 -29.71
C ILE A 123 -12.37 1.01 -29.25
N ARG A 124 -13.15 1.87 -28.57
CA ARG A 124 -14.55 1.56 -28.20
C ARG A 124 -15.43 1.31 -29.42
N SER A 125 -15.23 2.08 -30.49
CA SER A 125 -15.99 1.91 -31.74
C SER A 125 -15.59 0.64 -32.48
N LEU A 126 -14.30 0.28 -32.50
CA LEU A 126 -13.82 -0.99 -33.08
C LEU A 126 -14.32 -2.22 -32.32
N ALA A 127 -14.43 -2.15 -31.00
CA ALA A 127 -14.95 -3.24 -30.16
C ALA A 127 -16.47 -3.42 -30.24
N SER A 128 -17.21 -2.46 -30.82
CA SER A 128 -18.65 -2.60 -31.02
C SER A 128 -18.98 -3.70 -32.04
N ASP A 129 -20.20 -4.25 -32.01
CA ASP A 129 -20.65 -5.26 -33.00
C ASP A 129 -20.41 -4.82 -34.45
N ARG A 130 -20.56 -3.53 -34.75
CA ARG A 130 -20.35 -2.97 -36.09
C ARG A 130 -18.86 -2.85 -36.42
N GLY A 131 -18.03 -2.45 -35.44
CA GLY A 131 -16.57 -2.43 -35.58
C GLY A 131 -15.98 -3.83 -35.77
N LEU A 132 -16.44 -4.81 -34.99
CA LEU A 132 -16.01 -6.21 -35.11
C LEU A 132 -16.38 -6.82 -36.47
N ASN A 133 -17.44 -6.35 -37.13
CA ASN A 133 -17.72 -6.74 -38.53
C ASN A 133 -16.66 -6.23 -39.51
N LYS A 134 -16.05 -5.06 -39.27
CA LYS A 134 -14.91 -4.56 -40.07
C LYS A 134 -13.65 -5.35 -39.79
N VAL A 135 -13.43 -5.75 -38.53
CA VAL A 135 -12.34 -6.68 -38.17
C VAL A 135 -12.57 -8.06 -38.82
N LEU A 136 -13.82 -8.52 -38.90
CA LEU A 136 -14.18 -9.77 -39.57
C LEU A 136 -13.86 -9.70 -41.07
N GLU A 137 -14.09 -8.56 -41.71
CA GLU A 137 -13.73 -8.32 -43.11
C GLU A 137 -12.22 -8.48 -43.36
N LEU A 138 -11.38 -8.05 -42.41
CA LEU A 138 -9.92 -8.26 -42.45
C LEU A 138 -9.56 -9.75 -42.28
N VAL A 139 -10.10 -10.41 -41.25
CA VAL A 139 -9.71 -11.77 -40.87
C VAL A 139 -10.28 -12.85 -41.81
N SER A 140 -11.38 -12.55 -42.51
CA SER A 140 -12.05 -13.50 -43.42
C SER A 140 -11.47 -13.51 -44.84
N GLN A 141 -10.43 -12.72 -45.12
CA GLN A 141 -9.79 -12.70 -46.42
C GLN A 141 -9.11 -14.06 -46.72
N ASN A 142 -9.13 -14.48 -48.00
CA ASN A 142 -8.48 -15.71 -48.41
C ASN A 142 -6.97 -15.53 -48.61
N PHE A 143 -6.22 -15.37 -47.52
CA PHE A 143 -4.77 -15.15 -47.55
C PHE A 143 -4.01 -16.25 -48.30
N ARG A 144 -4.46 -17.52 -48.23
CA ARG A 144 -3.82 -18.66 -48.91
C ARG A 144 -3.92 -18.61 -50.44
N GLY A 145 -4.94 -17.92 -50.98
CA GLY A 145 -5.17 -17.78 -52.42
C GLY A 145 -4.60 -16.50 -53.03
N MET A 146 -3.96 -15.63 -52.24
CA MET A 146 -3.42 -14.37 -52.72
C MET A 146 -2.05 -14.55 -53.38
N SER A 147 -1.77 -13.72 -54.40
CA SER A 147 -0.40 -13.59 -54.91
C SER A 147 0.50 -12.91 -53.88
N GLU A 148 1.81 -13.15 -53.95
CA GLU A 148 2.79 -12.56 -53.02
C GLU A 148 2.71 -11.02 -52.96
N LYS A 149 2.50 -10.37 -54.12
CA LYS A 149 2.28 -8.92 -54.21
C LYS A 149 1.00 -8.46 -53.51
N ALA A 150 -0.10 -9.20 -53.68
CA ALA A 150 -1.37 -8.90 -53.03
C ALA A 150 -1.28 -9.09 -51.51
N MET A 151 -0.59 -10.14 -51.05
CA MET A 151 -0.35 -10.39 -49.62
C MET A 151 0.51 -9.29 -48.99
N LYS A 152 1.60 -8.88 -49.64
CA LYS A 152 2.45 -7.78 -49.17
C LYS A 152 1.69 -6.45 -49.07
N HIS A 153 0.80 -6.19 -50.03
CA HIS A 153 -0.06 -5.00 -50.00
C HIS A 153 -1.09 -5.06 -48.86
N ALA A 154 -1.80 -6.17 -48.70
CA ALA A 154 -2.77 -6.34 -47.61
C ALA A 154 -2.10 -6.26 -46.23
N PHE A 155 -0.92 -6.87 -46.09
CA PHE A 155 -0.12 -6.81 -44.86
C PHE A 155 0.26 -5.38 -44.49
N SER A 156 0.88 -4.64 -45.42
CA SER A 156 1.37 -3.27 -45.17
C SER A 156 0.28 -2.21 -45.02
N THR A 157 -0.84 -2.35 -45.74
CA THR A 157 -1.89 -1.31 -45.77
C THR A 157 -3.09 -1.59 -44.87
N GLN A 158 -3.30 -2.83 -44.44
CA GLN A 158 -4.46 -3.21 -43.62
C GLN A 158 -4.05 -3.78 -42.27
N ILE A 159 -3.23 -4.84 -42.27
CA ILE A 159 -2.88 -5.57 -41.04
C ILE A 159 -1.96 -4.74 -40.14
N VAL A 160 -0.87 -4.19 -40.69
CA VAL A 160 0.11 -3.41 -39.90
C VAL A 160 -0.53 -2.17 -39.26
N PRO A 161 -1.28 -1.32 -39.97
CA PRO A 161 -1.95 -0.17 -39.34
C PRO A 161 -2.93 -0.58 -38.24
N PHE A 162 -3.70 -1.65 -38.47
CA PHE A 162 -4.61 -2.19 -37.46
C PHE A 162 -3.86 -2.71 -36.23
N PHE A 163 -2.80 -3.50 -36.41
CA PHE A 163 -1.99 -4.01 -35.30
C PHE A 163 -1.32 -2.88 -34.53
N ARG A 164 -0.80 -1.86 -35.22
CA ARG A 164 -0.19 -0.67 -34.59
C ARG A 164 -1.21 0.16 -33.79
N ALA A 165 -2.45 0.26 -34.25
CA ALA A 165 -3.50 0.95 -33.51
C ALA A 165 -3.85 0.22 -32.22
N LEU A 166 -3.78 -1.12 -32.21
CA LEU A 166 -3.97 -1.93 -31.01
C LEU A 166 -2.75 -1.95 -30.11
N SER A 167 -1.54 -1.96 -30.68
CA SER A 167 -0.25 -2.06 -29.97
C SER A 167 0.28 -0.73 -29.42
N GLU A 168 -0.46 0.36 -29.61
CA GLU A 168 -0.11 1.64 -29.01
C GLU A 168 -0.07 1.55 -27.48
N GLU A 169 0.93 2.19 -26.87
CA GLU A 169 1.29 2.03 -25.46
C GLU A 169 0.16 2.46 -24.51
N HIS A 170 -0.54 3.56 -24.81
CA HIS A 170 -1.67 4.02 -24.01
C HIS A 170 -2.92 3.14 -24.19
N VAL A 171 -3.16 2.57 -25.38
CA VAL A 171 -4.22 1.57 -25.58
C VAL A 171 -3.96 0.32 -24.74
N MET A 172 -2.72 -0.19 -24.76
CA MET A 172 -2.31 -1.40 -24.06
C MET A 172 -2.32 -1.26 -22.54
N SER A 173 -2.08 -0.05 -22.02
CA SER A 173 -2.04 0.23 -20.58
C SER A 173 -3.39 0.72 -20.01
N SER A 174 -4.28 1.28 -20.82
CA SER A 174 -5.54 1.91 -20.35
C SER A 174 -6.47 0.90 -19.65
N PRO A 175 -6.83 1.13 -18.37
CA PRO A 175 -7.85 0.33 -17.68
C PRO A 175 -9.24 0.48 -18.27
N LEU A 176 -9.56 1.60 -18.91
CA LEU A 176 -10.85 1.78 -19.56
C LEU A 176 -10.97 1.01 -20.87
N LEU A 177 -9.87 0.88 -21.61
CA LEU A 177 -9.87 0.20 -22.92
C LEU A 177 -9.59 -1.29 -22.83
N GLU A 178 -9.07 -1.80 -21.71
CA GLU A 178 -8.71 -3.20 -21.54
C GLU A 178 -9.84 -4.17 -21.90
N ARG A 179 -11.08 -3.91 -21.46
CA ARG A 179 -12.24 -4.74 -21.82
C ARG A 179 -12.48 -4.75 -23.33
N HIS A 180 -12.46 -3.58 -23.95
CA HIS A 180 -12.69 -3.41 -25.38
C HIS A 180 -11.57 -4.02 -26.23
N LEU A 181 -10.32 -3.87 -25.79
CA LEU A 181 -9.17 -4.54 -26.40
C LEU A 181 -9.28 -6.05 -26.25
N GLY A 182 -9.70 -6.53 -25.08
CA GLY A 182 -9.98 -7.94 -24.82
C GLY A 182 -11.05 -8.51 -25.75
N ASP A 183 -12.15 -7.79 -25.96
CA ASP A 183 -13.21 -8.16 -26.90
C ASP A 183 -12.66 -8.30 -28.33
N ILE A 184 -11.82 -7.36 -28.77
CA ILE A 184 -11.15 -7.42 -30.09
C ILE A 184 -10.18 -8.62 -30.15
N CYS A 185 -9.33 -8.82 -29.14
CA CYS A 185 -8.36 -9.93 -29.10
C CYS A 185 -9.03 -11.31 -29.05
N LEU A 186 -10.08 -11.48 -28.25
CA LEU A 186 -10.88 -12.70 -28.21
C LEU A 186 -11.58 -12.93 -29.55
N PHE A 187 -12.04 -11.86 -30.21
CA PHE A 187 -12.57 -11.96 -31.56
C PHE A 187 -11.50 -12.42 -32.56
N LEU A 188 -10.29 -11.84 -32.52
CA LEU A 188 -9.17 -12.27 -33.36
C LEU A 188 -8.83 -13.75 -33.16
N TYR A 189 -8.84 -14.22 -31.91
CA TYR A 189 -8.62 -15.64 -31.59
C TYR A 189 -9.70 -16.54 -32.20
N GLY A 190 -10.98 -16.22 -31.94
CA GLY A 190 -12.14 -17.00 -32.41
C GLY A 190 -12.32 -18.35 -31.70
N VAL A 191 -13.38 -19.08 -32.04
CA VAL A 191 -13.70 -20.38 -31.42
C VAL A 191 -12.58 -21.38 -31.72
N GLY A 192 -11.96 -21.91 -30.66
CA GLY A 192 -10.85 -22.85 -30.75
C GLY A 192 -9.58 -22.30 -31.40
N GLY A 193 -9.43 -20.97 -31.53
CA GLY A 193 -8.24 -20.35 -32.14
C GLY A 193 -8.21 -20.32 -33.67
N THR A 194 -9.27 -20.78 -34.33
CA THR A 194 -9.32 -20.97 -35.80
C THR A 194 -9.16 -19.69 -36.62
N ARG A 195 -9.60 -18.54 -36.11
CA ARG A 195 -9.42 -17.23 -36.78
C ARG A 195 -8.00 -16.72 -36.59
N GLY A 196 -7.48 -16.84 -35.36
CA GLY A 196 -6.12 -16.45 -35.01
C GLY A 196 -5.09 -17.24 -35.82
N GLU A 197 -5.27 -18.56 -35.94
CA GLU A 197 -4.40 -19.43 -36.75
C GLU A 197 -4.29 -18.94 -38.20
N LYS A 198 -5.41 -18.64 -38.87
CA LYS A 198 -5.42 -18.16 -40.25
C LYS A 198 -4.69 -16.83 -40.41
N LEU A 199 -4.94 -15.89 -39.50
CA LEU A 199 -4.35 -14.55 -39.55
C LEU A 199 -2.85 -14.58 -39.25
N PHE A 200 -2.44 -15.19 -38.13
CA PHE A 200 -1.04 -15.22 -37.71
C PHE A 200 -0.18 -16.09 -38.64
N ALA A 201 -0.70 -17.17 -39.23
CA ALA A 201 0.00 -17.90 -40.28
C ALA A 201 0.32 -17.01 -41.49
N ALA A 202 -0.65 -16.20 -41.94
CA ALA A 202 -0.47 -15.28 -43.06
C ALA A 202 0.53 -14.15 -42.72
N VAL A 203 0.47 -13.62 -41.50
CA VAL A 203 1.40 -12.60 -41.00
C VAL A 203 2.83 -13.15 -40.94
N ILE A 204 3.04 -14.34 -40.39
CA ILE A 204 4.36 -14.98 -40.32
C ILE A 204 4.92 -15.24 -41.72
N GLN A 205 4.09 -15.67 -42.67
CA GLN A 205 4.50 -15.84 -44.07
C GLN A 205 4.96 -14.50 -44.68
N ALA A 206 4.21 -13.41 -44.45
CA ALA A 206 4.58 -12.08 -44.94
C ALA A 206 5.88 -11.54 -44.30
N LEU A 207 6.06 -11.73 -42.99
CA LEU A 207 7.29 -11.37 -42.28
C LEU A 207 8.49 -12.17 -42.79
N THR A 208 8.31 -13.48 -43.02
CA THR A 208 9.37 -14.35 -43.57
C THR A 208 9.83 -13.89 -44.95
N ALA A 209 8.92 -13.41 -45.80
CA ALA A 209 9.27 -12.86 -47.11
C ALA A 209 10.05 -11.52 -47.03
N MET A 210 9.92 -10.78 -45.93
CA MET A 210 10.64 -9.52 -45.69
C MET A 210 12.02 -9.73 -45.01
N MET A 211 12.26 -10.89 -44.40
CA MET A 211 13.51 -11.22 -43.68
C MET A 211 14.83 -11.06 -44.47
N PRO A 212 14.91 -11.28 -45.79
CA PRO A 212 16.18 -11.18 -46.51
C PRO A 212 16.83 -9.79 -46.45
N GLU A 213 16.04 -8.72 -46.28
CA GLU A 213 16.51 -7.34 -46.13
C GLU A 213 15.80 -6.66 -44.95
N PRO A 214 16.23 -6.94 -43.70
CA PRO A 214 15.57 -6.42 -42.51
C PRO A 214 15.79 -4.90 -42.40
N ASN A 215 14.72 -4.14 -42.53
CA ASN A 215 14.71 -2.67 -42.40
C ASN A 215 13.79 -2.21 -41.26
N ILE A 216 13.73 -0.89 -41.01
CA ILE A 216 12.88 -0.32 -39.94
C ILE A 216 11.40 -0.75 -40.10
N ALA A 217 10.89 -0.85 -41.33
CA ALA A 217 9.51 -1.26 -41.59
C ALA A 217 9.26 -2.74 -41.22
N PHE A 218 10.25 -3.62 -41.43
CA PHE A 218 10.21 -5.00 -40.96
C PHE A 218 10.10 -5.05 -39.42
N PHE A 219 10.99 -4.38 -38.69
CA PHE A 219 10.97 -4.38 -37.23
C PHE A 219 9.72 -3.72 -36.65
N THR A 220 9.18 -2.68 -37.30
CA THR A 220 7.91 -2.05 -36.91
C THR A 220 6.75 -3.04 -37.01
N SER A 221 6.75 -3.87 -38.07
CA SER A 221 5.72 -4.88 -38.29
C SER A 221 5.87 -6.07 -37.34
N LEU A 222 7.12 -6.46 -37.04
CA LEU A 222 7.45 -7.53 -36.09
C LEU A 222 7.01 -7.17 -34.66
N GLU A 223 7.36 -5.96 -34.20
CA GLU A 223 6.99 -5.46 -32.86
C GLU A 223 5.47 -5.44 -32.69
N ALA A 224 4.74 -4.82 -33.63
CA ALA A 224 3.28 -4.75 -33.57
C ALA A 224 2.62 -6.14 -33.58
N THR A 225 3.19 -7.08 -34.34
CA THR A 225 2.72 -8.48 -34.38
C THR A 225 2.91 -9.17 -33.04
N LEU A 226 4.10 -9.07 -32.44
CA LEU A 226 4.41 -9.66 -31.15
C LEU A 226 3.59 -9.03 -30.01
N ALA A 227 3.36 -7.72 -30.04
CA ALA A 227 2.53 -7.01 -29.09
C ALA A 227 1.06 -7.50 -29.11
N VAL A 228 0.47 -7.59 -30.30
CA VAL A 228 -0.91 -8.11 -30.46
C VAL A 228 -0.99 -9.59 -30.12
N LEU A 229 -0.02 -10.41 -30.53
CA LEU A 229 0.05 -11.83 -30.18
C LEU A 229 0.13 -12.04 -28.67
N SER A 230 0.95 -11.26 -27.98
CA SER A 230 1.08 -11.28 -26.52
C SER A 230 -0.25 -11.01 -25.83
N LYS A 231 -1.04 -10.03 -26.32
CA LYS A 231 -2.39 -9.74 -25.81
C LYS A 231 -3.42 -10.81 -26.16
N VAL A 232 -3.37 -11.38 -27.35
CA VAL A 232 -4.24 -12.52 -27.71
C VAL A 232 -4.02 -13.68 -26.73
N ILE A 233 -2.76 -14.00 -26.41
CA ILE A 233 -2.41 -15.03 -25.42
C ILE A 233 -2.80 -14.61 -23.99
N GLU A 234 -2.79 -13.30 -23.68
CA GLU A 234 -3.25 -12.76 -22.40
C GLU A 234 -4.73 -13.05 -22.15
N PHE A 235 -5.57 -12.69 -23.12
CA PHE A 235 -7.02 -12.73 -22.99
C PHE A 235 -7.60 -14.12 -23.29
N ALA A 236 -7.00 -14.89 -24.20
CA ALA A 236 -7.46 -16.23 -24.54
C ALA A 236 -6.76 -17.30 -23.69
N SER A 237 -7.37 -17.71 -22.57
CA SER A 237 -6.83 -18.74 -21.68
C SER A 237 -6.56 -20.08 -22.38
N THR A 238 -7.36 -20.44 -23.38
CA THR A 238 -7.18 -21.65 -24.20
C THR A 238 -5.98 -21.59 -25.15
N ALA A 239 -5.49 -20.38 -25.48
CA ALA A 239 -4.31 -20.22 -26.33
C ALA A 239 -3.05 -20.82 -25.67
N LYS A 240 -2.98 -20.81 -24.33
CA LYS A 240 -1.87 -21.38 -23.55
C LYS A 240 -1.71 -22.90 -23.73
N VAL A 241 -2.78 -23.59 -24.11
CA VAL A 241 -2.82 -25.05 -24.25
C VAL A 241 -2.76 -25.47 -25.73
N THR A 242 -2.78 -24.50 -26.66
CA THR A 242 -2.81 -24.77 -28.10
C THR A 242 -1.38 -24.79 -28.67
N PRO A 243 -0.85 -25.93 -29.15
CA PRO A 243 0.57 -26.08 -29.50
C PRO A 243 1.02 -25.21 -30.71
N ILE A 244 0.10 -24.76 -31.54
CA ILE A 244 0.44 -23.95 -32.72
C ILE A 244 1.03 -22.57 -32.35
N TYR A 245 0.62 -22.00 -31.22
CA TYR A 245 1.11 -20.69 -30.76
C TYR A 245 2.55 -20.78 -30.22
N GLU A 246 2.96 -21.92 -29.69
CA GLU A 246 4.36 -22.20 -29.33
C GLU A 246 5.26 -22.25 -30.58
N ALA A 247 4.79 -22.89 -31.66
CA ALA A 247 5.50 -22.89 -32.94
C ALA A 247 5.62 -21.49 -33.55
N TYR A 248 4.57 -20.66 -33.44
CA TYR A 248 4.61 -19.25 -33.87
C TYR A 248 5.59 -18.42 -33.05
N ALA A 249 5.57 -18.55 -31.71
CA ALA A 249 6.52 -17.86 -30.83
C ALA A 249 7.97 -18.22 -31.18
N THR A 250 8.25 -19.51 -31.40
CA THR A 250 9.59 -20.00 -31.79
C THR A 250 10.03 -19.44 -33.15
N THR A 251 9.12 -19.40 -34.12
CA THR A 251 9.41 -18.86 -35.46
C THR A 251 9.69 -17.37 -35.43
N LEU A 252 8.88 -16.60 -34.68
CA LEU A 252 9.08 -15.16 -34.50
C LEU A 252 10.34 -14.85 -33.69
N ALA A 253 10.69 -15.68 -32.70
CA ALA A 253 11.94 -15.55 -31.94
C ALA A 253 13.17 -15.62 -32.85
N ALA A 254 13.16 -16.53 -33.84
CA ALA A 254 14.25 -16.68 -34.81
C ALA A 254 14.40 -15.45 -35.74
N MET A 255 13.37 -14.61 -35.84
CA MET A 255 13.38 -13.38 -36.66
C MET A 255 13.98 -12.16 -35.93
N VAL A 256 14.15 -12.23 -34.60
CA VAL A 256 14.72 -11.15 -33.79
C VAL A 256 16.25 -11.21 -33.87
N THR A 257 16.83 -10.47 -34.83
CA THR A 257 18.29 -10.44 -35.09
C THR A 257 18.91 -9.08 -34.73
N PRO A 258 20.17 -9.03 -34.23
CA PRO A 258 20.85 -7.77 -33.88
C PRO A 258 20.95 -6.81 -35.07
N GLN A 259 20.80 -5.50 -34.82
CA GLN A 259 20.80 -4.46 -35.85
C GLN A 259 21.82 -3.34 -35.57
N VAL A 260 22.31 -2.72 -36.64
CA VAL A 260 23.25 -1.57 -36.56
C VAL A 260 22.51 -0.23 -36.47
N ASP A 261 21.29 -0.13 -37.02
CA ASP A 261 20.46 1.07 -36.99
C ASP A 261 19.77 1.26 -35.62
N GLU A 262 19.92 2.45 -35.02
CA GLU A 262 19.44 2.74 -33.65
C GLU A 262 17.90 2.65 -33.48
N ALA A 263 17.14 2.97 -34.54
CA ALA A 263 15.68 2.94 -34.51
C ALA A 263 15.16 1.51 -34.70
N ALA A 264 15.76 0.74 -35.61
CA ALA A 264 15.49 -0.68 -35.78
C ALA A 264 15.86 -1.49 -34.51
N ASP A 265 16.98 -1.16 -33.86
CA ASP A 265 17.43 -1.84 -32.64
C ASP A 265 16.51 -1.57 -31.43
N LEU A 266 15.88 -0.39 -31.36
CA LEU A 266 14.84 -0.09 -30.35
C LEU A 266 13.63 -1.03 -30.52
N LEU A 267 13.13 -1.15 -31.74
CA LEU A 267 11.99 -2.01 -32.08
C LEU A 267 12.33 -3.50 -31.86
N ARG A 268 13.58 -3.91 -32.10
CA ARG A 268 14.10 -5.23 -31.76
C ARG A 268 14.02 -5.47 -30.25
N CYS A 269 14.53 -4.55 -29.42
CA CYS A 269 14.47 -4.67 -27.95
C CYS A 269 13.01 -4.76 -27.45
N GLN A 270 12.09 -3.99 -28.02
CA GLN A 270 10.67 -4.06 -27.68
C GLN A 270 10.06 -5.40 -28.10
N SER A 271 10.44 -5.92 -29.27
CA SER A 271 10.04 -7.24 -29.75
C SER A 271 10.50 -8.35 -28.79
N GLU A 272 11.73 -8.31 -28.29
CA GLU A 272 12.25 -9.24 -27.28
C GLU A 272 11.41 -9.24 -26.00
N LYS A 273 11.00 -8.05 -25.53
CA LYS A 273 10.16 -7.92 -24.34
C LYS A 273 8.80 -8.61 -24.50
N HIS A 274 8.15 -8.40 -25.64
CA HIS A 274 6.87 -9.07 -25.93
C HIS A 274 7.05 -10.58 -26.08
N LEU A 275 8.15 -11.02 -26.71
CA LEU A 275 8.51 -12.43 -26.84
C LEU A 275 8.74 -13.09 -25.48
N ASP A 276 9.46 -12.43 -24.57
CA ASP A 276 9.68 -12.91 -23.20
C ASP A 276 8.35 -13.08 -22.46
N SER A 277 7.45 -12.10 -22.59
CA SER A 277 6.10 -12.19 -22.02
C SER A 277 5.31 -13.36 -22.61
N ILE A 278 5.44 -13.63 -23.90
CA ILE A 278 4.80 -14.77 -24.58
C ILE A 278 5.38 -16.09 -24.04
N ASN A 279 6.70 -16.23 -24.00
CA ASN A 279 7.39 -17.44 -23.56
C ASN A 279 7.06 -17.77 -22.09
N LYS A 280 7.07 -16.77 -21.20
CA LYS A 280 6.68 -16.92 -19.79
C LYS A 280 5.24 -17.42 -19.64
N ARG A 281 4.31 -16.93 -20.48
CA ARG A 281 2.89 -17.31 -20.44
C ARG A 281 2.60 -18.67 -21.06
N LEU A 282 3.37 -19.07 -22.07
CA LEU A 282 3.29 -20.38 -22.72
C LEU A 282 4.05 -21.48 -21.95
N GLY A 283 4.80 -21.12 -20.90
CA GLY A 283 5.60 -22.08 -20.12
C GLY A 283 6.80 -22.64 -20.90
N ILE A 284 7.24 -21.94 -21.95
CA ILE A 284 8.41 -22.32 -22.75
C ILE A 284 9.64 -21.96 -21.91
N GLY A 285 10.05 -22.88 -21.03
CA GLY A 285 11.20 -22.72 -20.13
C GLY A 285 12.57 -22.77 -20.82
N LYS A 286 12.68 -22.33 -22.07
CA LYS A 286 13.94 -22.31 -22.82
C LYS A 286 14.14 -20.96 -23.50
N VAL A 287 15.36 -20.46 -23.31
CA VAL A 287 16.02 -19.35 -24.00
C VAL A 287 15.75 -17.96 -23.42
N ILE A 288 16.54 -17.59 -22.41
CA ILE A 288 17.24 -16.30 -22.46
C ILE A 288 18.73 -16.58 -22.24
N ARG A 289 19.54 -16.19 -23.23
CA ARG A 289 21.01 -16.28 -23.31
C ARG A 289 21.73 -15.31 -22.36
N ASN A 290 21.22 -15.09 -21.14
CA ASN A 290 21.84 -14.16 -20.19
C ASN A 290 22.76 -14.83 -19.17
N ILE A 291 22.95 -16.15 -19.28
CA ILE A 291 23.89 -16.89 -18.45
C ILE A 291 24.76 -17.74 -19.38
N THR A 292 26.04 -17.38 -19.51
CA THR A 292 27.05 -18.33 -19.97
C THR A 292 27.31 -19.30 -18.81
N ASN A 293 26.51 -20.36 -18.73
CA ASN A 293 26.73 -21.43 -17.76
C ASN A 293 27.91 -22.30 -18.20
N VAL A 294 28.89 -22.44 -17.32
CA VAL A 294 29.81 -23.58 -17.33
C VAL A 294 29.03 -24.76 -16.73
N GLN A 295 28.89 -25.85 -17.48
CA GLN A 295 28.21 -27.06 -17.01
C GLN A 295 29.08 -27.77 -15.97
N GLY A 296 28.67 -27.74 -14.70
CA GLY A 296 29.17 -28.63 -13.65
C GLY A 296 28.26 -29.86 -13.48
N PRO A 297 28.79 -31.01 -13.03
CA PRO A 297 28.00 -32.22 -12.81
C PRO A 297 27.04 -32.09 -11.63
N ASP A 298 25.83 -32.67 -11.77
CA ASP A 298 24.83 -32.77 -10.71
C ASP A 298 25.39 -33.50 -9.48
N VAL A 299 25.39 -32.84 -8.32
CA VAL A 299 25.70 -33.47 -7.03
C VAL A 299 24.42 -33.55 -6.20
N GLU A 300 23.86 -34.75 -6.09
CA GLU A 300 22.76 -35.03 -5.15
C GLU A 300 23.27 -34.88 -3.71
N ARG A 301 22.79 -33.85 -3.00
CA ARG A 301 23.04 -33.70 -1.57
C ARG A 301 22.02 -34.53 -0.78
N PRO A 302 22.44 -35.48 0.07
CA PRO A 302 21.52 -36.19 0.94
C PRO A 302 21.06 -35.26 2.07
N VAL A 303 19.78 -34.87 2.05
CA VAL A 303 19.16 -34.10 3.13
C VAL A 303 18.32 -35.05 3.99
N PHE A 304 18.69 -35.20 5.26
CA PHE A 304 17.88 -35.90 6.25
C PHE A 304 16.74 -34.97 6.70
N ALA A 305 15.65 -34.91 5.94
CA ALA A 305 14.48 -34.10 6.29
C ALA A 305 13.42 -34.97 6.98
N LEU A 306 12.98 -34.55 8.18
CA LEU A 306 11.73 -35.02 8.77
C LEU A 306 10.60 -34.79 7.75
N GLN A 307 9.86 -35.84 7.38
CA GLN A 307 8.72 -35.72 6.47
C GLN A 307 7.68 -34.75 7.03
N ARG A 308 7.66 -33.52 6.51
CA ARG A 308 6.62 -32.52 6.79
C ARG A 308 5.48 -32.71 5.78
N SER A 309 4.24 -32.66 6.24
CA SER A 309 3.08 -32.72 5.35
C SER A 309 2.99 -31.44 4.52
N HIS A 310 2.90 -31.58 3.21
CA HIS A 310 2.65 -30.49 2.26
C HIS A 310 1.29 -29.80 2.51
N PRO A 311 1.05 -28.60 1.93
CA PRO A 311 -0.24 -27.93 2.06
C PRO A 311 -1.34 -28.69 1.30
N GLY A 312 -2.59 -28.51 1.70
CA GLY A 312 -3.78 -29.07 1.04
C GLY A 312 -4.16 -30.50 1.43
N ARG A 313 -3.19 -31.40 1.69
CA ARG A 313 -3.49 -32.77 2.13
C ARG A 313 -2.48 -33.26 3.17
N LEU A 314 -3.00 -33.67 4.32
CA LEU A 314 -2.25 -34.42 5.33
C LEU A 314 -1.98 -35.85 4.85
N VAL A 315 -1.14 -36.59 5.59
CA VAL A 315 -0.78 -38.00 5.28
C VAL A 315 -2.00 -38.93 5.18
N ASN A 316 -3.09 -38.59 5.88
CA ASN A 316 -4.37 -39.32 5.86
C ASN A 316 -5.31 -38.89 4.70
N GLY A 317 -4.89 -37.94 3.85
CA GLY A 317 -5.65 -37.45 2.70
C GLY A 317 -6.63 -36.31 2.96
N SER A 318 -6.89 -35.92 4.22
CA SER A 318 -7.75 -34.78 4.56
C SER A 318 -6.96 -33.45 4.63
N PRO A 319 -7.55 -32.30 4.26
CA PRO A 319 -6.96 -30.98 4.53
C PRO A 319 -6.93 -30.68 6.03
N ARG A 320 -6.09 -29.73 6.47
CA ARG A 320 -6.05 -29.28 7.87
C ARG A 320 -7.32 -28.53 8.31
N HIS A 321 -7.94 -27.83 7.38
CA HIS A 321 -9.19 -27.05 7.49
C HIS A 321 -9.65 -26.66 6.06
N ASP A 322 -10.86 -26.11 5.93
CA ASP A 322 -11.45 -25.60 4.68
C ASP A 322 -10.57 -24.59 3.90
N ASN A 323 -9.69 -23.86 4.58
CA ASN A 323 -8.78 -22.87 4.00
C ASN A 323 -7.34 -23.38 3.71
N ASP A 324 -7.08 -24.69 3.84
CA ASP A 324 -5.77 -25.29 3.54
C ASP A 324 -5.71 -25.70 2.05
N PHE A 325 -5.16 -24.82 1.20
CA PHE A 325 -5.01 -25.06 -0.24
C PHE A 325 -3.54 -25.12 -0.67
N GLU A 326 -3.25 -25.87 -1.72
CA GLU A 326 -1.92 -25.93 -2.35
C GLU A 326 -1.57 -24.63 -3.10
N SER A 327 -2.58 -23.99 -3.70
CA SER A 327 -2.46 -22.70 -4.37
C SER A 327 -2.80 -21.56 -3.44
N ILE A 328 -1.92 -20.57 -3.32
CA ILE A 328 -2.19 -19.35 -2.55
C ILE A 328 -3.33 -18.51 -3.14
N GLU A 329 -3.70 -18.74 -4.40
CA GLU A 329 -4.80 -18.05 -5.09
C GLU A 329 -6.15 -18.38 -4.46
N ASP A 330 -6.31 -19.57 -3.92
CA ASP A 330 -7.55 -20.07 -3.34
C ASP A 330 -7.65 -19.78 -1.84
N ILE A 331 -6.53 -19.51 -1.17
CA ILE A 331 -6.48 -19.23 0.28
C ILE A 331 -7.14 -17.88 0.61
N GLN A 332 -8.15 -17.90 1.47
CA GLN A 332 -8.74 -16.69 2.05
C GLN A 332 -7.73 -16.00 2.98
N ILE A 333 -7.62 -14.68 2.85
CA ILE A 333 -6.64 -13.94 3.65
C ILE A 333 -7.08 -13.97 5.11
N MET A 334 -8.30 -13.55 5.41
CA MET A 334 -8.85 -13.69 6.76
C MET A 334 -9.06 -15.17 7.10
N PRO A 335 -8.93 -15.56 8.38
CA PRO A 335 -9.07 -16.95 8.77
C PRO A 335 -10.55 -17.35 8.82
N THR A 336 -10.84 -18.57 8.38
CA THR A 336 -12.20 -19.14 8.39
C THR A 336 -12.58 -19.68 9.77
N SER A 337 -13.87 -19.98 9.95
CA SER A 337 -14.38 -20.57 11.18
C SER A 337 -13.75 -21.95 11.49
N GLU A 338 -13.44 -22.76 10.46
CA GLU A 338 -12.76 -24.06 10.64
C GLU A 338 -11.25 -23.91 10.88
N GLU A 339 -10.58 -22.96 10.23
CA GLU A 339 -9.15 -22.65 10.46
C GLU A 339 -8.92 -22.20 11.91
N ILE A 340 -9.80 -21.35 12.45
CA ILE A 340 -9.75 -20.92 13.86
C ILE A 340 -9.91 -22.11 14.81
N GLN A 341 -10.64 -23.17 14.44
CA GLN A 341 -10.83 -24.34 15.30
C GLN A 341 -9.80 -25.45 15.08
N SER A 342 -8.99 -25.36 14.03
CA SER A 342 -8.03 -26.41 13.70
C SER A 342 -6.93 -26.53 14.77
N ILE A 343 -6.66 -27.76 15.17
CA ILE A 343 -5.56 -28.09 16.11
C ILE A 343 -4.25 -28.39 15.38
N HIS A 344 -4.27 -28.44 14.04
CA HIS A 344 -3.10 -28.75 13.23
C HIS A 344 -2.24 -27.49 13.01
N ALA A 345 -0.92 -27.66 13.02
CA ALA A 345 -0.01 -26.59 12.67
C ALA A 345 -0.05 -26.30 11.16
N GLU A 346 0.02 -25.02 10.81
CA GLU A 346 0.07 -24.55 9.43
C GLU A 346 1.32 -25.03 8.68
N TYR A 347 1.20 -25.16 7.36
CA TYR A 347 2.36 -25.35 6.52
C TYR A 347 3.10 -24.01 6.32
N LEU A 348 4.26 -23.89 6.97
CA LEU A 348 5.16 -22.75 6.85
C LEU A 348 6.43 -23.17 6.07
N PRO A 349 6.66 -22.64 4.85
CA PRO A 349 7.83 -23.01 4.06
C PRO A 349 9.12 -22.48 4.70
N LEU A 350 10.17 -23.31 4.65
CA LEU A 350 11.47 -23.00 5.24
C LEU A 350 12.29 -22.05 4.36
N GLN A 351 13.43 -21.58 4.89
CA GLN A 351 14.38 -20.77 4.12
C GLN A 351 14.98 -21.53 2.93
N ASP A 352 15.23 -22.85 3.07
CA ASP A 352 15.83 -23.68 2.03
C ASP A 352 14.84 -23.97 0.88
N PRO A 353 15.12 -23.52 -0.37
CA PRO A 353 14.26 -23.73 -1.53
C PRO A 353 14.01 -25.20 -1.87
N SER A 354 14.95 -26.09 -1.56
CA SER A 354 14.81 -27.53 -1.86
C SER A 354 13.66 -28.20 -1.11
N SER A 355 13.23 -27.59 0.01
CA SER A 355 12.14 -28.09 0.86
C SER A 355 10.75 -27.60 0.45
N TRP A 356 10.66 -26.67 -0.50
CA TRP A 356 9.39 -26.07 -0.91
C TRP A 356 8.56 -27.06 -1.75
N HIS A 357 7.23 -27.08 -1.57
CA HIS A 357 6.35 -27.90 -2.41
C HIS A 357 6.27 -27.40 -3.86
N LYS A 358 6.56 -26.11 -4.07
CA LYS A 358 6.70 -25.47 -5.38
C LYS A 358 8.12 -24.93 -5.51
N GLN A 359 8.74 -25.17 -6.66
CA GLN A 359 10.10 -24.70 -6.95
C GLN A 359 10.07 -23.37 -7.72
N GLY A 360 11.20 -22.65 -7.72
CA GLY A 360 11.36 -21.38 -8.44
C GLY A 360 10.48 -20.24 -7.91
N ILE A 361 10.08 -19.33 -8.81
CA ILE A 361 9.28 -18.13 -8.47
C ILE A 361 7.93 -18.47 -7.82
N PRO A 362 7.15 -19.46 -8.29
CA PRO A 362 5.93 -19.87 -7.60
C PRO A 362 6.17 -20.29 -6.14
N GLY A 363 7.29 -20.97 -5.86
CA GLY A 363 7.72 -21.33 -4.51
C GLY A 363 8.09 -20.13 -3.64
N LEU A 364 8.85 -19.18 -4.21
CA LEU A 364 9.23 -17.95 -3.52
C LEU A 364 8.01 -17.12 -3.11
N LEU A 365 7.04 -16.95 -4.02
CA LEU A 365 5.81 -16.22 -3.76
C LEU A 365 4.92 -16.95 -2.73
N ASP A 366 4.83 -18.27 -2.80
CA ASP A 366 4.09 -19.08 -1.83
C ASP A 366 4.69 -18.94 -0.42
N ARG A 367 6.01 -19.08 -0.30
CA ARG A 367 6.72 -18.88 0.97
C ARG A 367 6.41 -17.52 1.59
N HIS A 368 6.61 -16.43 0.84
CA HIS A 368 6.40 -15.09 1.38
C HIS A 368 4.93 -14.80 1.68
N PHE A 369 3.99 -15.34 0.91
CA PHE A 369 2.57 -15.23 1.22
C PHE A 369 2.21 -15.93 2.53
N ARG A 370 2.62 -17.20 2.69
CA ARG A 370 2.28 -18.01 3.89
C ARG A 370 2.93 -17.45 5.16
N LEU A 371 4.21 -17.07 5.10
CA LEU A 371 4.90 -16.52 6.26
C LEU A 371 4.38 -15.13 6.64
N LEU A 372 4.11 -14.25 5.68
CA LEU A 372 3.52 -12.93 5.98
C LEU A 372 2.09 -13.06 6.52
N ARG A 373 1.31 -14.03 5.99
CA ARG A 373 -0.02 -14.34 6.50
C ARG A 373 0.06 -14.87 7.94
N GLU A 374 0.98 -15.77 8.25
CA GLU A 374 1.15 -16.27 9.62
C GLU A 374 1.62 -15.17 10.58
N ASP A 375 2.57 -14.33 10.15
CA ASP A 375 3.08 -13.20 10.93
C ASP A 375 1.96 -12.26 11.41
N THR A 376 1.00 -11.97 10.52
CA THR A 376 -0.05 -10.97 10.74
C THR A 376 -1.37 -11.57 11.20
N ILE A 377 -1.79 -12.69 10.63
CA ILE A 377 -3.11 -13.30 10.82
C ILE A 377 -3.06 -14.47 11.80
N GLY A 378 -1.92 -15.13 11.98
CA GLY A 378 -1.77 -16.22 12.96
C GLY A 378 -2.15 -15.77 14.38
N GLN A 379 -1.70 -14.59 14.80
CA GLN A 379 -2.03 -14.02 16.11
C GLN A 379 -3.54 -13.69 16.26
N LEU A 380 -4.18 -13.24 15.18
CA LEU A 380 -5.63 -12.97 15.14
C LEU A 380 -6.42 -14.28 15.26
N ARG A 381 -6.02 -15.31 14.51
CA ARG A 381 -6.61 -16.65 14.52
C ARG A 381 -6.56 -17.23 15.92
N ASP A 382 -5.39 -17.23 16.54
CA ASP A 382 -5.20 -17.80 17.88
C ASP A 382 -5.98 -17.03 18.95
N SER A 383 -6.02 -15.69 18.85
CA SER A 383 -6.78 -14.84 19.77
C SER A 383 -8.30 -15.04 19.66
N ALA A 384 -8.80 -15.26 18.44
CA ALA A 384 -10.20 -15.59 18.18
C ALA A 384 -10.56 -17.00 18.67
N ARG A 385 -9.65 -17.98 18.52
CA ARG A 385 -9.81 -19.35 19.05
C ARG A 385 -10.03 -19.35 20.55
N ILE A 386 -9.18 -18.63 21.30
CA ILE A 386 -9.28 -18.53 22.77
C ILE A 386 -10.64 -17.96 23.21
N GLU A 387 -11.15 -16.94 22.50
CA GLU A 387 -12.45 -16.35 22.81
C GLU A 387 -13.61 -17.30 22.46
N LEU A 388 -13.52 -18.01 21.34
CA LEU A 388 -14.52 -18.98 20.92
C LEU A 388 -14.63 -20.14 21.92
N GLU A 389 -13.50 -20.68 22.37
CA GLU A 389 -13.45 -21.74 23.41
C GLU A 389 -14.06 -21.26 24.73
N ALA A 390 -13.78 -20.01 25.14
CA ALA A 390 -14.35 -19.42 26.33
C ALA A 390 -15.89 -19.29 26.26
N LEU A 391 -16.43 -18.87 25.10
CA LEU A 391 -17.88 -18.78 24.87
C LEU A 391 -18.58 -20.15 24.85
N GLN A 392 -17.86 -21.22 24.53
CA GLN A 392 -18.39 -22.59 24.50
C GLN A 392 -18.33 -23.30 25.86
N GLY A 393 -17.77 -22.66 26.89
CA GLY A 393 -17.70 -23.22 28.25
C GLY A 393 -16.66 -24.34 28.39
N ALA A 394 -15.69 -24.43 27.47
CA ALA A 394 -14.50 -25.23 27.69
C ALA A 394 -13.71 -24.60 28.87
N GLY A 395 -13.23 -25.42 29.81
CA GLY A 395 -12.41 -24.94 30.92
C GLY A 395 -11.17 -24.15 30.45
N PRO A 396 -10.43 -23.48 31.35
CA PRO A 396 -9.28 -22.66 30.97
C PRO A 396 -8.33 -23.48 30.08
N PRO A 397 -7.94 -22.95 28.90
CA PRO A 397 -7.26 -23.73 27.89
C PRO A 397 -5.94 -24.28 28.44
N ARG A 398 -5.58 -25.51 28.04
CA ARG A 398 -4.19 -25.96 28.15
C ARG A 398 -3.39 -25.07 27.20
N ALA A 399 -2.57 -24.17 27.75
CA ALA A 399 -1.72 -23.29 26.97
C ALA A 399 -0.83 -24.12 26.02
N HIS A 400 -1.24 -24.24 24.76
CA HIS A 400 -0.37 -24.74 23.71
C HIS A 400 0.55 -23.61 23.27
N GLY A 401 1.70 -23.51 23.94
CA GLY A 401 2.99 -23.06 23.40
C GLY A 401 3.18 -21.62 22.91
N SER A 402 2.12 -20.88 22.58
CA SER A 402 2.22 -19.50 22.08
C SER A 402 1.80 -18.56 23.21
N ASN A 403 2.77 -17.88 23.80
CA ASN A 403 2.50 -16.69 24.60
C ASN A 403 1.90 -15.63 23.65
N SER A 404 0.59 -15.66 23.44
CA SER A 404 -0.11 -14.63 22.66
C SER A 404 0.12 -13.27 23.32
N SER A 405 1.07 -12.54 22.76
CA SER A 405 1.44 -11.17 23.15
C SER A 405 0.48 -10.14 22.57
N LEU A 406 -0.46 -10.55 21.72
CA LEU A 406 -1.40 -9.65 21.07
C LEU A 406 -2.43 -9.15 22.07
N LYS A 407 -2.42 -7.85 22.32
CA LYS A 407 -3.44 -7.20 23.14
C LYS A 407 -4.78 -7.28 22.44
N LYS A 408 -5.80 -7.68 23.18
CA LYS A 408 -7.19 -7.70 22.72
C LYS A 408 -8.11 -7.08 23.75
N HIS A 409 -9.19 -6.45 23.28
CA HIS A 409 -10.29 -6.05 24.16
C HIS A 409 -11.55 -6.84 23.78
N THR A 410 -12.14 -7.54 24.74
CA THR A 410 -13.37 -8.29 24.54
C THR A 410 -14.56 -7.50 25.11
N TYR A 411 -15.61 -7.35 24.30
CA TYR A 411 -16.88 -6.75 24.67
C TYR A 411 -18.00 -7.78 24.55
N HIS A 412 -18.84 -7.89 25.57
CA HIS A 412 -19.84 -8.95 25.67
C HIS A 412 -21.21 -8.52 25.12
N ASN A 413 -22.03 -9.52 24.80
CA ASN A 413 -23.40 -9.38 24.30
C ASN A 413 -23.49 -8.54 23.02
N ALA A 414 -22.58 -8.77 22.08
CA ALA A 414 -22.56 -8.07 20.79
C ALA A 414 -23.82 -8.40 19.94
N LEU A 415 -24.43 -7.36 19.37
CA LEU A 415 -25.64 -7.45 18.54
C LEU A 415 -25.47 -6.55 17.30
N VAL A 416 -25.86 -7.04 16.14
CA VAL A 416 -25.95 -6.24 14.91
C VAL A 416 -27.32 -5.58 14.82
N GLU A 417 -27.34 -4.26 14.75
CA GLU A 417 -28.48 -3.38 14.55
C GLU A 417 -28.39 -2.69 13.18
N LEU A 418 -29.55 -2.45 12.55
CA LEU A 418 -29.69 -1.55 11.40
C LEU A 418 -28.68 -1.80 10.24
N PRO A 419 -28.76 -2.92 9.50
CA PRO A 419 -27.95 -3.07 8.29
C PRO A 419 -28.40 -2.08 7.21
N LYS A 420 -27.44 -1.36 6.63
CA LYS A 420 -27.62 -0.37 5.57
C LYS A 420 -26.57 -0.59 4.48
N PHE A 421 -26.93 -0.33 3.23
CA PHE A 421 -25.97 -0.36 2.14
C PHE A 421 -25.67 1.07 1.66
N ASP A 422 -24.46 1.55 1.92
CA ASP A 422 -23.99 2.86 1.46
C ASP A 422 -23.62 2.81 -0.03
N PRO A 423 -24.07 3.78 -0.85
CA PRO A 423 -23.83 3.79 -2.29
C PRO A 423 -22.36 3.97 -2.71
N LEU A 424 -21.45 4.25 -1.79
CA LEU A 424 -20.02 4.38 -2.05
C LEU A 424 -19.17 3.39 -1.24
N ARG A 425 -19.59 3.04 -0.03
CA ARG A 425 -18.80 2.22 0.91
C ARG A 425 -19.23 0.76 0.98
N GLY A 426 -20.45 0.44 0.55
CA GLY A 426 -21.02 -0.91 0.62
C GLY A 426 -21.81 -1.15 1.91
N LEU A 427 -21.86 -2.39 2.38
CA LEU A 427 -22.62 -2.79 3.56
C LEU A 427 -22.02 -2.22 4.86
N GLU A 428 -22.82 -1.46 5.59
CA GLU A 428 -22.53 -0.91 6.92
C GLU A 428 -23.62 -1.34 7.90
N PHE A 429 -23.26 -1.58 9.15
CA PHE A 429 -24.22 -1.90 10.20
C PHE A 429 -23.76 -1.36 11.53
N VAL A 430 -24.70 -1.18 12.47
CA VAL A 430 -24.38 -0.78 13.83
C VAL A 430 -24.16 -2.04 14.66
N VAL A 431 -23.06 -2.12 15.40
CA VAL A 431 -22.85 -3.14 16.42
C VAL A 431 -23.10 -2.50 17.77
N SER A 432 -24.01 -3.08 18.56
CA SER A 432 -24.21 -2.70 19.96
C SER A 432 -23.69 -3.77 20.90
N PHE A 433 -23.12 -3.37 22.04
CA PHE A 433 -22.54 -4.25 23.04
C PHE A 433 -22.56 -3.61 24.44
N ASP A 434 -22.30 -4.38 25.48
CA ASP A 434 -22.37 -3.90 26.86
C ASP A 434 -21.18 -2.99 27.23
N GLN A 435 -21.42 -2.03 28.13
CA GLN A 435 -20.34 -1.20 28.65
C GLN A 435 -19.33 -2.05 29.45
N PRO A 436 -18.02 -1.73 29.38
CA PRO A 436 -17.03 -2.32 30.26
C PRO A 436 -17.45 -2.23 31.74
N PRO A 437 -17.33 -3.31 32.53
CA PRO A 437 -17.80 -3.35 33.92
C PRO A 437 -17.24 -2.22 34.80
N GLU A 438 -15.99 -1.82 34.54
CA GLU A 438 -15.27 -0.74 35.23
C GLU A 438 -15.89 0.65 35.04
N LEU A 439 -16.71 0.83 33.99
CA LEU A 439 -17.34 2.09 33.63
C LEU A 439 -18.78 2.21 34.11
N LEU A 440 -19.44 1.09 34.43
CA LEU A 440 -20.83 1.07 34.93
C LEU A 440 -21.06 1.98 36.16
N PRO A 441 -20.14 2.06 37.15
CA PRO A 441 -20.32 2.96 38.29
C PRO A 441 -20.13 4.45 37.96
N ARG A 442 -19.58 4.79 36.78
CA ARG A 442 -19.21 6.15 36.42
C ARG A 442 -20.41 6.92 35.81
N SER A 443 -20.48 8.21 36.12
CA SER A 443 -21.46 9.12 35.49
C SER A 443 -21.37 9.09 33.96
N ARG A 444 -22.48 9.31 33.26
CA ARG A 444 -22.54 9.33 31.78
C ARG A 444 -21.46 10.21 31.13
N ARG A 445 -21.21 11.40 31.69
CA ARG A 445 -20.16 12.31 31.21
C ARG A 445 -18.76 11.70 31.33
N LYS A 446 -18.41 11.15 32.49
CA LYS A 446 -17.12 10.46 32.72
C LYS A 446 -16.94 9.21 31.87
N ARG A 447 -18.03 8.49 31.54
CA ARG A 447 -17.98 7.36 30.58
C ARG A 447 -17.64 7.84 29.17
N GLN A 448 -18.27 8.95 28.75
CA GLN A 448 -18.00 9.54 27.44
C GLN A 448 -16.58 10.08 27.33
N GLU A 449 -16.09 10.76 28.37
CA GLU A 449 -14.69 11.23 28.47
C GLU A 449 -13.73 10.03 28.37
N TRP A 450 -13.97 8.94 29.12
CA TRP A 450 -13.14 7.74 29.03
C TRP A 450 -13.05 7.14 27.63
N TRP A 451 -14.17 6.97 26.92
CA TRP A 451 -14.17 6.42 25.56
C TRP A 451 -13.47 7.34 24.55
N THR A 452 -13.55 8.66 24.77
CA THR A 452 -12.88 9.65 23.93
C THR A 452 -11.36 9.62 24.16
N ASP A 453 -10.94 9.46 25.42
CA ASP A 453 -9.53 9.46 25.82
C ASP A 453 -8.86 8.11 25.57
N SER A 454 -9.61 7.00 25.59
CA SER A 454 -9.06 5.64 25.50
C SER A 454 -8.62 5.26 24.09
N LYS A 455 -8.97 6.03 23.04
CA LYS A 455 -8.65 5.72 21.64
C LYS A 455 -9.02 4.29 21.21
N ARG A 456 -10.11 3.75 21.79
CA ARG A 456 -10.61 2.41 21.47
C ARG A 456 -11.65 2.50 20.38
N LEU A 457 -11.70 1.49 19.51
CA LEU A 457 -12.60 1.43 18.36
C LEU A 457 -12.45 2.66 17.46
N GLU A 458 -11.20 3.08 17.22
CA GLU A 458 -10.90 4.12 16.24
C GLU A 458 -11.26 3.66 14.82
N GLY A 459 -11.41 4.62 13.91
CA GLY A 459 -11.72 4.35 12.51
C GLY A 459 -10.67 3.45 11.88
N ASP A 460 -11.14 2.49 11.09
CA ASP A 460 -10.38 1.39 10.51
C ASP A 460 -9.78 0.37 11.52
N ALA A 461 -10.13 0.45 12.82
CA ALA A 461 -9.78 -0.61 13.77
C ALA A 461 -10.40 -1.95 13.36
N LEU A 462 -9.61 -3.02 13.46
CA LEU A 462 -10.05 -4.39 13.18
C LEU A 462 -10.79 -4.95 14.39
N ILE A 463 -12.01 -5.44 14.15
CA ILE A 463 -12.84 -6.09 15.15
C ILE A 463 -13.33 -7.45 14.63
N CYS A 464 -13.65 -8.37 15.52
CA CYS A 464 -14.18 -9.69 15.19
C CYS A 464 -15.41 -9.99 16.03
N LEU A 465 -16.51 -10.33 15.35
CA LEU A 465 -17.74 -10.79 15.96
C LEU A 465 -17.67 -12.31 16.11
N ILE A 466 -17.81 -12.81 17.34
CA ILE A 466 -17.73 -14.24 17.67
C ILE A 466 -19.00 -14.66 18.40
N SER A 467 -19.54 -15.82 18.02
CA SER A 467 -20.71 -16.44 18.63
C SER A 467 -20.38 -17.82 19.18
N SER A 468 -21.04 -18.24 20.25
CA SER A 468 -20.95 -19.61 20.78
C SER A 468 -21.35 -20.69 19.76
N THR A 469 -22.06 -20.32 18.70
CA THR A 469 -22.41 -21.19 17.56
C THR A 469 -21.34 -21.23 16.46
N GLN A 470 -20.07 -20.95 16.78
CA GLN A 470 -18.93 -20.98 15.84
C GLN A 470 -18.99 -19.95 14.70
N ALA A 471 -19.89 -18.96 14.75
CA ALA A 471 -19.91 -17.90 13.75
C ALA A 471 -18.84 -16.85 14.07
N VAL A 472 -17.92 -16.62 13.12
CA VAL A 472 -16.82 -15.65 13.22
C VAL A 472 -16.91 -14.69 12.04
N VAL A 473 -16.94 -13.38 12.29
CA VAL A 473 -16.97 -12.37 11.22
C VAL A 473 -16.01 -11.22 11.55
N PHE A 474 -15.00 -11.04 10.70
CA PHE A 474 -14.07 -9.92 10.81
C PHE A 474 -14.63 -8.67 10.15
N CYS A 475 -14.56 -7.55 10.88
CA CYS A 475 -15.11 -6.26 10.50
C CYS A 475 -14.10 -5.14 10.73
N SER A 476 -14.30 -3.99 10.08
CA SER A 476 -13.56 -2.76 10.37
C SER A 476 -14.50 -1.66 10.85
N VAL A 477 -14.06 -0.88 11.85
CA VAL A 477 -14.82 0.23 12.40
C VAL A 477 -14.88 1.40 11.42
N CYS A 478 -16.05 2.01 11.27
CA CYS A 478 -16.30 3.15 10.40
C CYS A 478 -16.71 4.38 11.23
N PHE A 479 -16.29 5.58 10.79
CA PHE A 479 -16.78 6.83 11.38
C PHE A 479 -17.91 7.45 10.55
N PRO A 480 -18.85 8.16 11.19
CA PRO A 480 -19.85 8.97 10.50
C PRO A 480 -19.18 10.07 9.66
N ASP A 481 -19.79 10.42 8.51
CA ASP A 481 -19.26 11.45 7.62
C ASP A 481 -19.18 12.86 8.24
N ASP A 482 -18.15 13.61 7.82
CA ASP A 482 -17.98 15.04 8.10
C ASP A 482 -19.29 15.80 7.76
N PRO A 483 -19.90 16.52 8.73
CA PRO A 483 -21.15 17.25 8.52
C PRO A 483 -21.14 18.22 7.32
N SER A 484 -19.96 18.72 6.95
CA SER A 484 -19.77 19.69 5.87
C SER A 484 -19.96 19.12 4.45
N ARG A 485 -19.84 17.80 4.27
CA ARG A 485 -19.97 17.11 2.97
C ARG A 485 -21.38 16.60 2.68
N ARG A 486 -22.34 16.88 3.56
CA ARG A 486 -23.72 16.38 3.43
C ARG A 486 -24.45 17.08 2.27
N PRO A 487 -25.11 16.34 1.36
CA PRO A 487 -26.10 16.95 0.48
C PRO A 487 -27.21 17.57 1.33
N LYS A 488 -27.67 18.78 0.97
CA LYS A 488 -28.83 19.41 1.63
C LYS A 488 -30.02 18.46 1.50
N ARG A 489 -30.47 17.90 2.63
CA ARG A 489 -31.72 17.14 2.68
C ARG A 489 -32.89 18.08 2.41
N GLU A 490 -33.90 17.59 1.70
CA GLU A 490 -35.19 18.27 1.60
C GLU A 490 -35.86 18.26 2.97
N ASP A 491 -36.52 19.36 3.35
CA ASP A 491 -37.19 19.51 4.65
C ASP A 491 -38.31 18.46 4.78
N GLY A 492 -38.06 17.39 5.55
CA GLY A 492 -39.05 16.33 5.82
C GLY A 492 -38.48 14.94 6.15
N ASP A 493 -37.22 14.64 5.80
CA ASP A 493 -36.62 13.33 6.06
C ASP A 493 -36.20 13.14 7.53
N ALA A 494 -36.57 11.98 8.11
CA ALA A 494 -36.14 11.60 9.45
C ALA A 494 -34.59 11.58 9.59
N PRO A 495 -34.03 11.89 10.78
CA PRO A 495 -32.60 11.81 11.01
C PRO A 495 -32.10 10.39 10.72
N ASP A 496 -31.03 10.25 9.93
CA ASP A 496 -30.46 8.92 9.65
C ASP A 496 -29.74 8.41 10.91
N PRO A 497 -30.16 7.27 11.48
CA PRO A 497 -29.57 6.73 12.70
C PRO A 497 -28.07 6.44 12.55
N HIS A 498 -27.55 6.17 11.35
CA HIS A 498 -26.12 5.99 11.09
C HIS A 498 -25.31 7.29 11.13
N ASN A 499 -25.97 8.46 11.06
CA ASN A 499 -25.31 9.77 11.08
C ASN A 499 -25.24 10.39 12.49
N ASN A 500 -25.89 9.79 13.48
CA ASN A 500 -26.10 10.33 14.82
C ASN A 500 -25.51 9.47 15.95
N VAL A 501 -24.78 8.40 15.64
CA VAL A 501 -24.13 7.54 16.64
C VAL A 501 -22.64 7.88 16.68
N PRO A 502 -22.19 8.55 17.76
CA PRO A 502 -21.64 7.81 18.89
C PRO A 502 -22.42 8.16 20.17
N SER A 503 -23.56 7.51 20.33
CA SER A 503 -24.34 7.55 21.56
C SER A 503 -23.67 6.62 22.58
N ASN A 504 -22.62 7.09 23.26
CA ASN A 504 -22.09 6.47 24.49
C ASN A 504 -23.00 6.78 25.70
N VAL A 505 -24.30 6.87 25.43
CA VAL A 505 -25.30 7.61 26.20
C VAL A 505 -26.23 6.68 26.99
N GLU A 506 -26.41 5.44 26.51
CA GLU A 506 -27.27 4.40 27.10
C GLU A 506 -26.43 3.28 27.76
N ASP A 507 -27.10 2.27 28.34
CA ASP A 507 -26.46 1.12 29.00
C ASP A 507 -25.60 0.26 28.06
N ARG A 508 -25.72 0.48 26.74
CA ARG A 508 -24.95 -0.19 25.68
C ARG A 508 -24.22 0.81 24.80
N VAL A 509 -23.03 0.41 24.33
CA VAL A 509 -22.20 1.18 23.38
C VAL A 509 -22.56 0.76 21.96
N ARG A 510 -22.53 1.70 21.02
CA ARG A 510 -22.84 1.45 19.60
C ARG A 510 -21.72 1.96 18.71
N VAL A 511 -21.26 1.12 17.78
CA VAL A 511 -20.21 1.43 16.80
C VAL A 511 -20.68 1.06 15.40
N ILE A 512 -20.27 1.81 14.38
CA ILE A 512 -20.56 1.46 12.99
C ILE A 512 -19.42 0.56 12.49
N ALA A 513 -19.78 -0.56 11.87
CA ALA A 513 -18.84 -1.52 11.34
C ALA A 513 -19.21 -1.93 9.91
N ARG A 514 -18.20 -2.35 9.16
CA ARG A 514 -18.34 -3.00 7.86
C ARG A 514 -17.60 -4.33 7.85
N PRO A 515 -18.10 -5.37 7.16
CA PRO A 515 -17.35 -6.61 7.03
C PRO A 515 -16.08 -6.39 6.20
N VAL A 516 -15.00 -7.10 6.53
CA VAL A 516 -13.75 -7.06 5.75
C VAL A 516 -13.91 -7.79 4.42
N GLU A 517 -14.64 -8.90 4.42
CA GLU A 517 -14.96 -9.72 3.25
C GLU A 517 -16.48 -9.86 3.10
N MET A 518 -16.98 -9.65 1.88
CA MET A 518 -18.40 -9.72 1.54
C MET A 518 -18.80 -11.15 1.10
N SER A 519 -18.54 -12.15 1.94
CA SER A 519 -18.88 -13.55 1.64
C SER A 519 -20.33 -13.89 2.03
N GLU A 520 -20.93 -14.90 1.39
CA GLU A 520 -22.28 -15.40 1.73
C GLU A 520 -22.34 -15.83 3.20
N GLU A 521 -21.29 -16.48 3.71
CA GLU A 521 -21.16 -16.88 5.12
C GLU A 521 -21.14 -15.66 6.06
N SER A 522 -20.31 -14.66 5.76
CA SER A 522 -20.19 -13.44 6.58
C SER A 522 -21.52 -12.68 6.64
N ILE A 523 -22.12 -12.42 5.47
CA ILE A 523 -23.40 -11.70 5.37
C ILE A 523 -24.53 -12.53 6.00
N GLY A 524 -24.53 -13.85 5.78
CA GLY A 524 -25.48 -14.77 6.42
C GLY A 524 -25.39 -14.76 7.94
N HIS A 525 -24.18 -14.72 8.52
CA HIS A 525 -23.98 -14.61 9.96
C HIS A 525 -24.38 -13.24 10.52
N ILE A 526 -24.04 -12.15 9.82
CA ILE A 526 -24.43 -10.77 10.20
C ILE A 526 -25.96 -10.65 10.21
N LEU A 527 -26.63 -11.05 9.13
CA LEU A 527 -28.08 -10.93 8.97
C LEU A 527 -28.86 -12.02 9.70
N GLY A 528 -28.20 -13.08 10.16
CA GLY A 528 -28.78 -14.23 10.85
C GLY A 528 -28.41 -14.30 12.33
N THR A 529 -27.22 -14.81 12.63
CA THR A 529 -26.77 -15.09 14.01
C THR A 529 -26.65 -13.83 14.84
N PHE A 530 -26.09 -12.75 14.30
CA PHE A 530 -25.80 -11.53 15.06
C PHE A 530 -26.95 -10.51 15.08
N SER A 531 -27.91 -10.60 14.16
CA SER A 531 -29.09 -9.70 14.12
C SER A 531 -30.23 -10.14 15.04
N GLN A 532 -30.22 -11.38 15.52
CA GLN A 532 -31.28 -11.93 16.38
C GLN A 532 -31.22 -11.31 17.79
N THR A 533 -32.34 -10.75 18.24
CA THR A 533 -32.48 -10.19 19.59
C THR A 533 -32.63 -11.25 20.69
N HIS A 534 -33.11 -12.46 20.35
CA HIS A 534 -33.47 -13.52 21.32
C HIS A 534 -32.58 -14.77 21.26
N PHE A 535 -31.29 -14.59 21.01
CA PHE A 535 -30.32 -15.69 20.94
C PHE A 535 -29.90 -16.17 22.33
N GLN A 536 -29.81 -17.49 22.49
CA GLN A 536 -29.57 -18.14 23.79
C GLN A 536 -28.08 -18.47 24.04
N GLY A 537 -27.20 -18.16 23.08
CA GLY A 537 -25.75 -18.36 23.21
C GLY A 537 -24.99 -17.07 23.52
N GLY A 538 -23.76 -17.19 24.01
CA GLY A 538 -22.88 -16.04 24.22
C GLY A 538 -22.40 -15.43 22.91
N ARG A 539 -22.23 -14.11 22.88
CA ARG A 539 -21.66 -13.37 21.74
C ARG A 539 -20.66 -12.34 22.26
N SER A 540 -19.53 -12.24 21.58
CA SER A 540 -18.48 -11.29 21.90
C SER A 540 -18.09 -10.49 20.66
N LEU A 541 -17.68 -9.24 20.89
CA LEU A 541 -16.93 -8.42 19.95
C LEU A 541 -15.50 -8.32 20.47
N VAL A 542 -14.54 -8.77 19.69
CA VAL A 542 -13.12 -8.68 20.02
C VAL A 542 -12.49 -7.58 19.18
N GLU A 543 -11.85 -6.61 19.83
CA GLU A 543 -11.05 -5.56 19.19
C GLU A 543 -9.57 -5.97 19.24
N PHE A 544 -8.87 -5.78 18.11
CA PHE A 544 -7.43 -6.01 17.97
C PHE A 544 -6.68 -4.69 17.84
N PRO A 545 -6.34 -4.01 18.96
CA PRO A 545 -5.53 -2.79 18.92
C PRO A 545 -4.18 -3.05 18.24
N GLY A 546 -3.71 -2.08 17.46
CA GLY A 546 -2.42 -2.14 16.77
C GLY A 546 -2.43 -2.87 15.41
N VAL A 547 -3.42 -3.73 15.14
CA VAL A 547 -3.50 -4.46 13.86
C VAL A 547 -4.18 -3.60 12.79
N LEU A 548 -3.38 -3.05 11.89
CA LEU A 548 -3.85 -2.21 10.79
C LEU A 548 -3.99 -3.03 9.50
N LEU A 549 -5.23 -3.38 9.14
CA LEU A 549 -5.53 -4.07 7.86
C LEU A 549 -4.84 -3.45 6.64
N PRO A 550 -4.80 -2.10 6.47
CA PRO A 550 -4.14 -1.50 5.31
C PRO A 550 -2.62 -1.72 5.24
N ALA A 551 -1.97 -2.19 6.32
CA ALA A 551 -0.54 -2.41 6.36
C ALA A 551 -0.10 -3.70 5.63
N PHE A 552 -0.91 -4.76 5.69
CA PHE A 552 -0.53 -6.09 5.17
C PHE A 552 -1.51 -6.66 4.12
N LEU A 553 -2.82 -6.37 4.24
CA LEU A 553 -3.84 -6.90 3.33
C LEU A 553 -3.55 -6.57 1.84
N PRO A 554 -3.10 -5.35 1.48
CA PRO A 554 -2.76 -5.04 0.09
C PRO A 554 -1.57 -5.87 -0.42
N THR A 555 -0.55 -6.09 0.41
CA THR A 555 0.64 -6.88 0.05
C THR A 555 0.27 -8.35 -0.19
N LEU A 556 -0.56 -8.95 0.67
CA LEU A 556 -1.04 -10.33 0.47
C LEU A 556 -1.88 -10.46 -0.81
N LYS A 557 -2.78 -9.51 -1.08
CA LYS A 557 -3.54 -9.48 -2.34
C LYS A 557 -2.63 -9.30 -3.57
N ALA A 558 -1.60 -8.48 -3.45
CA ALA A 558 -0.60 -8.27 -4.49
C ALA A 558 0.18 -9.57 -4.80
N LEU A 559 0.64 -10.31 -3.79
CA LEU A 559 1.32 -11.58 -3.98
C LEU A 559 0.44 -12.61 -4.70
N LYS A 560 -0.85 -12.73 -4.32
CA LYS A 560 -1.82 -13.58 -5.03
C LYS A 560 -1.96 -13.17 -6.50
N ALA A 561 -2.06 -11.86 -6.77
CA ALA A 561 -2.20 -11.35 -8.13
C ALA A 561 -0.95 -11.61 -9.00
N ILE A 562 0.25 -11.52 -8.42
CA ILE A 562 1.52 -11.81 -9.11
C ILE A 562 1.62 -13.31 -9.39
N SER A 563 1.27 -14.17 -8.43
CA SER A 563 1.23 -15.64 -8.63
C SER A 563 0.36 -16.01 -9.84
N LYS A 564 -0.84 -15.40 -9.95
CA LYS A 564 -1.79 -15.67 -11.04
C LYS A 564 -1.28 -15.25 -12.41
N LYS A 565 -0.55 -14.13 -12.49
CA LYS A 565 -0.06 -13.57 -13.77
C LYS A 565 1.32 -14.08 -14.19
N ASN A 566 2.12 -14.54 -13.22
CA ASN A 566 3.50 -15.01 -13.40
C ASN A 566 4.40 -14.04 -14.19
N ASP A 567 4.36 -12.75 -13.83
CA ASP A 567 5.01 -11.66 -14.57
C ASP A 567 6.00 -10.86 -13.71
N LEU A 568 6.62 -11.51 -12.74
CA LEU A 568 7.71 -10.92 -11.96
C LEU A 568 8.96 -10.75 -12.85
N PRO A 569 9.58 -9.56 -12.89
CA PRO A 569 10.87 -9.38 -13.58
C PRO A 569 11.99 -10.07 -12.79
N PHE A 570 13.17 -10.21 -13.39
CA PHE A 570 14.38 -10.69 -12.70
C PHE A 570 14.28 -12.12 -12.12
N SER A 571 13.42 -12.96 -12.69
CA SER A 571 13.19 -14.34 -12.23
C SER A 571 14.47 -15.15 -12.05
N ASP A 572 15.46 -14.90 -12.90
CA ASP A 572 16.68 -15.70 -13.04
C ASP A 572 17.56 -15.69 -11.77
N PHE A 573 17.56 -14.60 -11.01
CA PHE A 573 18.33 -14.48 -9.77
C PHE A 573 17.47 -14.35 -8.50
N LEU A 574 16.17 -14.07 -8.62
CA LEU A 574 15.27 -14.06 -7.46
C LEU A 574 15.02 -15.47 -6.91
N ALA A 575 14.86 -16.46 -7.79
CA ALA A 575 14.70 -17.88 -7.45
C ALA A 575 15.27 -18.77 -8.58
N PRO A 576 16.59 -19.03 -8.61
CA PRO A 576 17.23 -19.79 -9.69
C PRO A 576 16.74 -21.24 -9.74
N SER A 577 16.57 -21.77 -10.96
CA SER A 577 16.07 -23.15 -11.18
C SER A 577 17.12 -24.24 -10.96
N GLN A 578 18.41 -23.89 -10.89
CA GLN A 578 19.52 -24.80 -10.64
C GLN A 578 20.42 -24.21 -9.54
N ALA A 579 20.61 -24.96 -8.45
CA ALA A 579 21.52 -24.60 -7.38
C ALA A 579 22.97 -24.91 -7.81
N GLY A 580 23.53 -24.04 -8.66
CA GLY A 580 24.97 -24.03 -8.90
C GLY A 580 25.72 -23.57 -7.64
N GLU A 581 26.99 -23.95 -7.50
CA GLU A 581 27.87 -23.40 -6.47
C GLU A 581 27.87 -21.85 -6.52
N ALA A 582 28.19 -21.22 -5.38
CA ALA A 582 28.09 -19.79 -5.13
C ALA A 582 29.06 -18.93 -5.98
N ASP A 583 28.93 -18.99 -7.30
CA ASP A 583 29.66 -18.16 -8.24
C ASP A 583 28.93 -16.80 -8.38
N GLU A 584 29.69 -15.72 -8.29
CA GLU A 584 29.18 -14.36 -8.51
C GLU A 584 28.59 -14.25 -9.93
N ILE A 585 27.29 -13.94 -10.02
CA ILE A 585 26.61 -13.81 -11.32
C ILE A 585 26.94 -12.47 -11.97
N ILE A 586 27.22 -12.50 -13.27
CA ILE A 586 27.37 -11.30 -14.09
C ILE A 586 25.99 -10.70 -14.37
N VAL A 587 25.70 -9.55 -13.75
CA VAL A 587 24.49 -8.78 -14.02
C VAL A 587 24.73 -7.85 -15.21
N LEU A 588 24.11 -8.18 -16.34
CA LEU A 588 24.17 -7.36 -17.56
C LEU A 588 23.45 -6.00 -17.37
N PRO A 589 23.78 -4.96 -18.15
CA PRO A 589 23.06 -3.68 -18.14
C PRO A 589 21.56 -3.82 -18.38
N PRO A 590 20.72 -2.82 -18.02
CA PRO A 590 19.29 -2.87 -18.31
C PRO A 590 19.00 -2.88 -19.82
N VAL A 591 17.89 -3.49 -20.22
CA VAL A 591 17.58 -3.75 -21.65
C VAL A 591 17.64 -2.48 -22.49
N TYR A 592 17.05 -1.38 -22.03
CA TYR A 592 17.12 -0.08 -22.72
C TYR A 592 18.54 0.45 -22.93
N ALA A 593 19.50 0.07 -22.09
CA ALA A 593 20.89 0.54 -22.15
C ALA A 593 21.80 -0.38 -22.98
N ARG A 594 21.30 -1.53 -23.44
CA ARG A 594 22.03 -2.46 -24.34
C ARG A 594 21.92 -2.06 -25.82
N ARG A 595 21.19 -0.98 -26.12
CA ARG A 595 20.99 -0.49 -27.49
C ARG A 595 22.33 -0.09 -28.11
N ALA A 596 22.53 -0.41 -29.38
CA ALA A 596 23.73 -0.03 -30.10
C ALA A 596 23.96 1.49 -30.01
N GLY A 597 25.16 1.90 -29.60
CA GLY A 597 25.53 3.32 -29.48
C GLY A 597 24.97 4.07 -28.26
N PHE A 598 24.16 3.44 -27.40
CA PHE A 598 23.60 4.11 -26.23
C PHE A 598 24.66 4.49 -25.20
N ARG A 599 24.60 5.74 -24.72
CA ARG A 599 25.47 6.27 -23.66
C ARG A 599 24.65 7.12 -22.70
N PHE A 600 24.98 7.05 -21.40
CA PHE A 600 24.39 7.93 -20.40
C PHE A 600 25.09 9.29 -20.43
N SER A 601 24.34 10.39 -20.57
CA SER A 601 24.86 11.73 -20.26
C SER A 601 24.96 11.91 -18.75
N LEU A 602 26.13 12.34 -18.27
CA LEU A 602 26.41 12.65 -16.86
C LEU A 602 26.42 14.15 -16.57
N ASP A 603 26.07 14.99 -17.55
CA ASP A 603 26.15 16.46 -17.47
C ASP A 603 25.31 17.06 -16.33
N SER A 604 24.33 16.30 -15.82
CA SER A 604 23.48 16.72 -14.70
C SER A 604 24.18 16.73 -13.34
N ILE A 605 25.33 16.04 -13.23
CA ILE A 605 26.10 15.88 -11.99
C ILE A 605 27.56 16.32 -12.15
N THR A 606 28.02 16.61 -13.36
CA THR A 606 29.37 17.13 -13.64
C THR A 606 29.38 18.63 -13.88
N GLN A 607 30.52 19.28 -13.62
CA GLN A 607 30.71 20.71 -13.88
C GLN A 607 30.89 21.00 -15.38
N ASP A 608 31.53 20.08 -16.10
CA ASP A 608 31.76 20.17 -17.54
C ASP A 608 30.60 19.53 -18.32
N LYS A 609 30.13 20.23 -19.37
CA LYS A 609 29.04 19.78 -20.25
C LYS A 609 29.60 19.01 -21.45
N ASN A 610 29.98 17.74 -21.26
CA ASN A 610 30.21 16.77 -22.33
C ASN A 610 30.55 15.35 -21.81
N HIS A 611 30.07 14.97 -20.62
CA HIS A 611 30.44 13.69 -20.03
C HIS A 611 29.44 12.61 -20.45
N SER A 612 29.94 11.56 -21.12
CA SER A 612 29.14 10.40 -21.50
C SER A 612 29.75 9.09 -21.03
N PHE A 613 28.90 8.19 -20.54
CA PHE A 613 29.29 6.89 -20.00
C PHE A 613 28.73 5.74 -20.83
N ASP A 614 29.57 4.74 -21.09
CA ASP A 614 29.20 3.50 -21.77
C ASP A 614 28.84 2.41 -20.75
N PRO A 615 27.57 2.00 -20.65
CA PRO A 615 27.18 1.00 -19.66
C PRO A 615 27.73 -0.39 -19.95
N LEU A 616 28.15 -0.70 -21.19
CA LEU A 616 28.64 -2.02 -21.58
C LEU A 616 30.11 -2.27 -21.21
N GLY A 617 30.86 -1.23 -20.84
CA GLY A 617 32.31 -1.32 -20.62
C GLY A 617 32.83 -0.35 -19.58
N LEU A 618 32.43 -0.54 -18.32
CA LEU A 618 32.92 0.26 -17.18
C LEU A 618 34.44 0.14 -17.02
N LYS A 619 35.16 1.27 -17.10
CA LYS A 619 36.61 1.35 -16.89
C LYS A 619 36.93 2.15 -15.64
N ARG A 620 38.10 1.87 -15.04
CA ARG A 620 38.62 2.66 -13.90
C ARG A 620 38.80 4.14 -14.24
N SER A 621 39.16 4.46 -15.48
CA SER A 621 39.27 5.83 -15.97
C SER A 621 37.95 6.61 -15.91
N ASP A 622 36.81 5.92 -16.05
CA ASP A 622 35.49 6.56 -15.99
C ASP A 622 35.17 7.01 -14.56
N ILE A 623 35.54 6.19 -13.57
CA ILE A 623 35.40 6.50 -12.14
C ILE A 623 36.28 7.70 -11.77
N GLU A 624 37.56 7.67 -12.15
CA GLU A 624 38.50 8.76 -11.87
C GLU A 624 38.08 10.07 -12.52
N ASN A 625 37.53 10.00 -13.75
CA ASN A 625 37.05 11.18 -14.45
C ASN A 625 35.80 11.77 -13.77
N LEU A 626 34.84 10.92 -13.39
CA LEU A 626 33.64 11.38 -12.70
C LEU A 626 33.97 11.96 -11.32
N GLN A 627 34.91 11.37 -10.58
CA GLN A 627 35.38 11.90 -9.30
C GLN A 627 35.99 13.30 -9.44
N LYS A 628 36.75 13.56 -10.52
CA LYS A 628 37.39 14.87 -10.75
C LYS A 628 36.41 15.96 -11.18
N THR A 629 35.34 15.57 -11.87
CA THR A 629 34.42 16.50 -12.53
C THR A 629 33.08 16.68 -11.80
N SER A 630 32.83 15.88 -10.76
CA SER A 630 31.64 15.95 -9.91
C SER A 630 32.00 16.17 -8.44
N ALA A 631 30.98 16.34 -7.60
CA ALA A 631 31.13 16.43 -6.15
C ALA A 631 31.10 15.04 -5.44
N LEU A 632 31.12 13.94 -6.20
CA LEU A 632 31.10 12.58 -5.66
C LEU A 632 32.51 12.13 -5.27
N ASP A 633 32.63 11.36 -4.19
CA ASP A 633 33.88 10.64 -3.89
C ASP A 633 34.08 9.41 -4.80
N GLU A 634 35.25 8.77 -4.74
CA GLU A 634 35.58 7.60 -5.57
C GLU A 634 34.57 6.45 -5.42
N THR A 635 34.15 6.14 -4.19
CA THR A 635 33.21 5.05 -3.92
C THR A 635 31.80 5.38 -4.37
N GLN A 636 31.37 6.64 -4.22
CA GLN A 636 30.09 7.13 -4.71
C GLN A 636 30.05 7.17 -6.25
N ALA A 637 31.12 7.62 -6.90
CA ALA A 637 31.25 7.61 -8.36
C ALA A 637 31.25 6.18 -8.92
N SER A 638 32.00 5.27 -8.29
CA SER A 638 32.02 3.85 -8.61
C SER A 638 30.64 3.21 -8.44
N ALA A 639 29.94 3.49 -7.33
CA ALA A 639 28.60 2.98 -7.08
C ALA A 639 27.58 3.49 -8.11
N LEU A 640 27.67 4.76 -8.51
CA LEU A 640 26.80 5.36 -9.53
C LEU A 640 27.00 4.67 -10.89
N LEU A 641 28.25 4.59 -11.37
CA LEU A 641 28.55 3.99 -12.67
C LEU A 641 28.26 2.48 -12.69
N SER A 642 28.61 1.77 -11.62
CA SER A 642 28.28 0.34 -11.47
C SER A 642 26.78 0.08 -11.48
N SER A 643 25.99 1.00 -10.92
CA SER A 643 24.52 0.91 -10.96
C SER A 643 23.99 1.11 -12.38
N LEU A 644 24.50 2.10 -13.12
CA LEU A 644 24.11 2.33 -14.52
C LEU A 644 24.48 1.16 -15.45
N SER A 645 25.51 0.38 -15.11
CA SER A 645 25.97 -0.79 -15.85
C SER A 645 25.25 -2.11 -15.47
N ARG A 646 24.30 -2.11 -14.53
CA ARG A 646 23.63 -3.33 -14.07
C ARG A 646 22.11 -3.16 -14.13
N SER A 647 21.39 -4.17 -14.62
CA SER A 647 19.93 -4.19 -14.57
C SER A 647 19.39 -4.30 -13.14
N PHE A 648 20.19 -4.84 -12.22
CA PHE A 648 19.89 -4.93 -10.80
C PHE A 648 21.12 -4.55 -9.99
N ALA A 649 21.06 -3.43 -9.29
CA ALA A 649 22.18 -2.84 -8.58
C ALA A 649 21.90 -2.79 -7.08
N LEU A 650 22.92 -3.15 -6.29
CA LEU A 650 22.90 -3.09 -4.83
C LEU A 650 23.95 -2.09 -4.37
N ILE A 651 23.56 -1.09 -3.57
CA ILE A 651 24.46 -0.14 -2.93
C ILE A 651 24.34 -0.29 -1.41
N GLN A 652 25.40 -0.76 -0.78
CA GLN A 652 25.56 -0.71 0.67
C GLN A 652 26.07 0.66 1.09
N GLY A 653 25.29 1.36 1.91
CA GLY A 653 25.74 2.61 2.51
C GLY A 653 25.75 2.54 4.04
N PRO A 654 26.93 2.41 4.66
CA PRO A 654 27.11 2.56 6.10
C PRO A 654 26.58 3.91 6.66
N PRO A 655 26.51 4.09 7.98
CA PRO A 655 26.10 5.36 8.58
C PRO A 655 26.97 6.54 8.11
N GLY A 656 26.33 7.65 7.72
CA GLY A 656 27.03 8.89 7.35
C GLY A 656 27.74 8.90 5.99
N THR A 657 27.60 7.86 5.15
CA THR A 657 28.31 7.77 3.85
C THR A 657 27.63 8.47 2.67
N GLY A 658 26.45 9.06 2.91
CA GLY A 658 25.72 9.82 1.89
C GLY A 658 24.83 8.98 0.97
N LYS A 659 24.21 7.90 1.47
CA LYS A 659 23.20 7.08 0.74
C LYS A 659 22.22 7.91 -0.07
N SER A 660 21.50 8.82 0.58
CA SER A 660 20.50 9.67 -0.06
C SER A 660 21.11 10.63 -1.07
N TYR A 661 22.34 11.10 -0.83
CA TYR A 661 23.07 11.94 -1.77
C TYR A 661 23.43 11.18 -3.06
N THR A 662 23.93 9.95 -2.93
CA THR A 662 24.17 9.05 -4.07
C THR A 662 22.88 8.69 -4.80
N GLY A 663 21.80 8.41 -4.06
CA GLY A 663 20.47 8.14 -4.63
C GLY A 663 19.95 9.32 -5.45
N VAL A 664 20.08 10.55 -4.94
CA VAL A 664 19.73 11.78 -5.66
C VAL A 664 20.57 11.96 -6.92
N ALA A 665 21.88 11.72 -6.88
CA ALA A 665 22.74 11.79 -8.07
C ALA A 665 22.34 10.78 -9.15
N LEU A 666 21.96 9.56 -8.76
CA LEU A 666 21.42 8.54 -9.64
C LEU A 666 20.10 8.99 -10.28
N VAL A 667 19.14 9.48 -9.49
CA VAL A 667 17.86 9.97 -10.02
C VAL A 667 18.09 11.13 -10.99
N LYS A 668 18.95 12.11 -10.66
CA LYS A 668 19.27 13.23 -11.56
C LYS A 668 19.80 12.74 -12.91
N THR A 669 20.77 11.81 -12.87
CA THR A 669 21.35 11.22 -14.08
C THR A 669 20.28 10.50 -14.91
N LEU A 670 19.42 9.71 -14.28
CA LEU A 670 18.38 8.94 -14.96
C LEU A 670 17.26 9.85 -15.51
N VAL A 671 16.86 10.91 -14.79
CA VAL A 671 15.90 11.92 -15.26
C VAL A 671 16.45 12.63 -16.51
N SER A 672 17.73 13.03 -16.51
CA SER A 672 18.35 13.67 -17.67
C SER A 672 18.42 12.76 -18.90
N ASN A 673 18.43 11.44 -18.71
CA ASN A 673 18.41 10.45 -19.79
C ASN A 673 17.02 9.84 -20.05
N ARG A 674 15.94 10.42 -19.49
CA ARG A 674 14.57 9.90 -19.61
C ARG A 674 14.09 9.77 -21.05
N LYS A 675 14.33 10.80 -21.87
CA LYS A 675 13.90 10.84 -23.27
C LYS A 675 14.72 9.89 -24.15
N THR A 676 16.04 9.85 -23.95
CA THR A 676 16.96 9.01 -24.75
C THR A 676 16.75 7.52 -24.49
N GLY A 677 16.51 7.14 -23.22
CA GLY A 677 16.23 5.75 -22.83
C GLY A 677 14.77 5.33 -22.92
N ASN A 678 13.85 6.26 -23.24
CA ASN A 678 12.40 6.07 -23.10
C ASN A 678 12.06 5.41 -21.75
N LEU A 679 12.48 6.05 -20.64
CA LEU A 679 12.52 5.42 -19.30
C LEU A 679 11.15 5.44 -18.58
N GLY A 680 10.24 6.29 -19.03
CA GLY A 680 9.02 6.62 -18.28
C GLY A 680 9.34 7.42 -17.00
N PRO A 681 8.38 7.58 -16.09
CA PRO A 681 8.65 8.13 -14.75
C PRO A 681 9.56 7.17 -13.96
N ILE A 682 10.40 7.71 -13.09
CA ILE A 682 11.23 6.92 -12.17
C ILE A 682 10.45 6.68 -10.87
N LEU A 683 10.35 5.43 -10.43
CA LEU A 683 9.72 5.09 -9.17
C LEU A 683 10.74 5.14 -8.03
N VAL A 684 10.51 6.02 -7.06
CA VAL A 684 11.25 6.09 -5.80
C VAL A 684 10.40 5.46 -4.70
N VAL A 685 10.87 4.36 -4.15
CA VAL A 685 10.16 3.54 -3.16
C VAL A 685 10.90 3.53 -1.83
N THR A 686 10.17 3.69 -0.74
CA THR A 686 10.70 3.59 0.62
C THR A 686 9.76 2.79 1.52
N PHE A 687 10.23 2.35 2.68
CA PHE A 687 9.36 1.73 3.68
C PHE A 687 8.49 2.77 4.40
N THR A 688 9.11 3.86 4.86
CA THR A 688 8.45 4.86 5.71
C THR A 688 8.02 6.11 4.94
N ASN A 689 6.94 6.76 5.38
CA ASN A 689 6.53 8.06 4.82
C ASN A 689 7.54 9.17 5.13
N HIS A 690 8.27 9.06 6.24
CA HIS A 690 9.29 10.05 6.61
C HIS A 690 10.47 10.01 5.64
N ALA A 691 11.04 8.82 5.41
CA ALA A 691 12.09 8.63 4.41
C ALA A 691 11.62 9.08 3.03
N LEU A 692 10.38 8.73 2.64
CA LEU A 692 9.83 9.19 1.36
C LEU A 692 9.82 10.71 1.24
N ASP A 693 9.29 11.40 2.26
CA ASP A 693 9.17 12.86 2.26
C ASP A 693 10.56 13.50 2.15
N GLN A 694 11.53 12.98 2.90
CA GLN A 694 12.91 13.45 2.87
C GLN A 694 13.57 13.23 1.49
N SER A 695 13.44 12.05 0.89
CA SER A 695 14.01 11.77 -0.43
C SER A 695 13.41 12.68 -1.51
N LEU A 696 12.09 12.91 -1.48
CA LEU A 696 11.43 13.81 -2.45
C LEU A 696 11.80 15.28 -2.23
N GLU A 697 11.95 15.74 -0.99
CA GLU A 697 12.44 17.09 -0.69
C GLU A 697 13.85 17.32 -1.21
N HIS A 698 14.76 16.37 -1.01
CA HIS A 698 16.11 16.46 -1.57
C HIS A 698 16.10 16.53 -3.11
N LEU A 699 15.20 15.81 -3.78
CA LEU A 699 15.05 15.89 -5.24
C LEU A 699 14.51 17.26 -5.69
N LEU A 700 13.57 17.85 -4.94
CA LEU A 700 13.08 19.22 -5.19
C LEU A 700 14.18 20.26 -5.04
N ASP A 701 14.99 20.15 -3.97
CA ASP A 701 16.10 21.06 -3.70
C ASP A 701 17.18 21.00 -4.79
N GLN A 702 17.24 19.89 -5.51
CA GLN A 702 18.16 19.66 -6.63
C GLN A 702 17.57 20.03 -8.00
N GLY A 703 16.38 20.63 -8.04
CA GLY A 703 15.77 21.19 -9.25
C GLY A 703 14.82 20.26 -10.01
N ILE A 704 14.51 19.06 -9.50
CA ILE A 704 13.53 18.16 -10.10
C ILE A 704 12.14 18.58 -9.62
N THR A 705 11.33 19.16 -10.50
CA THR A 705 10.03 19.77 -10.11
C THR A 705 8.81 18.95 -10.49
N GLN A 706 8.90 18.06 -11.49
CA GLN A 706 7.79 17.22 -11.95
C GLN A 706 7.68 15.93 -11.14
N ILE A 707 7.46 16.09 -9.83
CA ILE A 707 7.33 15.00 -8.87
C ILE A 707 5.86 14.77 -8.53
N VAL A 708 5.44 13.50 -8.48
CA VAL A 708 4.14 13.11 -7.94
C VAL A 708 4.32 12.21 -6.73
N ARG A 709 3.69 12.60 -5.61
CA ARG A 709 3.71 11.83 -4.37
C ARG A 709 2.42 11.01 -4.21
N LEU A 710 2.57 9.70 -4.07
CA LEU A 710 1.47 8.76 -3.82
C LEU A 710 1.35 8.44 -2.34
N GLY A 711 0.18 8.72 -1.75
CA GLY A 711 -0.13 8.43 -0.35
C GLY A 711 -0.84 9.60 0.34
N SER A 712 -1.72 9.32 1.30
CA SER A 712 -2.59 10.35 1.90
C SER A 712 -2.00 11.10 3.09
N ARG A 713 -0.88 10.63 3.67
CA ARG A 713 -0.28 11.19 4.89
C ARG A 713 1.10 11.75 4.54
N SER A 714 1.28 13.07 4.56
CA SER A 714 2.58 13.76 4.51
C SER A 714 2.61 14.75 5.65
N LYS A 715 3.76 14.91 6.30
CA LYS A 715 3.99 16.02 7.25
C LYS A 715 4.60 17.23 6.55
N SER A 716 5.14 17.06 5.35
CA SER A 716 5.76 18.12 4.57
C SER A 716 4.71 19.01 3.89
N GLU A 717 4.73 20.29 4.23
CA GLU A 717 3.90 21.30 3.55
C GLU A 717 4.29 21.44 2.06
N ARG A 718 5.59 21.33 1.75
CA ARG A 718 6.15 21.46 0.39
C ARG A 718 5.61 20.39 -0.56
N LEU A 719 5.36 19.18 -0.05
CA LEU A 719 4.89 18.04 -0.85
C LEU A 719 3.36 17.99 -1.00
N THR A 720 2.62 18.85 -0.30
CA THR A 720 1.15 18.78 -0.25
C THR A 720 0.52 19.01 -1.62
N ASP A 721 1.08 19.92 -2.42
CA ASP A 721 0.59 20.25 -3.78
C ASP A 721 1.06 19.27 -4.87
N LEU A 722 2.01 18.40 -4.53
CA LEU A 722 2.54 17.33 -5.37
C LEU A 722 1.81 16.00 -5.15
N ASN A 723 0.84 15.97 -4.23
CA ASN A 723 0.03 14.79 -3.98
C ASN A 723 -0.83 14.43 -5.20
N LEU A 724 -0.83 13.16 -5.63
CA LEU A 724 -1.60 12.71 -6.80
C LEU A 724 -3.03 13.24 -6.82
N ARG A 725 -3.73 13.24 -5.67
CA ARG A 725 -5.13 13.73 -5.61
C ARG A 725 -5.27 15.18 -6.08
N LYS A 726 -4.39 16.07 -5.61
CA LYS A 726 -4.41 17.49 -6.00
C LYS A 726 -3.94 17.70 -7.44
N VAL A 727 -2.97 16.91 -7.89
CA VAL A 727 -2.46 16.99 -9.27
C VAL A 727 -3.54 16.51 -10.25
N ALA A 728 -4.24 15.41 -9.95
CA ALA A 728 -5.33 14.87 -10.76
C ALA A 728 -6.54 15.82 -10.84
N GLU A 729 -6.85 16.55 -9.76
CA GLU A 729 -7.89 17.59 -9.78
C GLU A 729 -7.59 18.70 -10.80
N LYS A 730 -6.32 19.02 -11.05
CA LYS A 730 -5.89 20.04 -12.03
C LYS A 730 -5.97 19.53 -13.47
N ALA A 731 -5.69 18.25 -13.72
CA ALA A 731 -5.59 17.68 -15.07
C ALA A 731 -6.95 17.52 -15.80
N GLY A 732 -8.05 17.40 -15.05
CA GLY A 732 -9.41 17.34 -15.60
C GLY A 732 -9.76 16.03 -16.32
N LYS A 733 -11.05 15.64 -16.23
CA LYS A 733 -11.58 14.42 -16.87
C LYS A 733 -11.99 14.65 -18.33
N THR A 734 -11.78 13.65 -19.19
CA THR A 734 -12.29 13.65 -20.59
C THR A 734 -13.82 13.59 -20.62
N LYS A 735 -14.42 13.86 -21.79
CA LYS A 735 -15.88 13.75 -21.98
C LYS A 735 -16.38 12.32 -21.74
N VAL A 736 -15.62 11.34 -22.22
CA VAL A 736 -15.89 9.90 -22.04
C VAL A 736 -15.84 9.52 -20.57
N GLU A 737 -14.75 9.89 -19.87
CA GLU A 737 -14.59 9.63 -18.44
C GLU A 737 -15.70 10.26 -17.60
N LYS A 738 -16.09 11.52 -17.88
CA LYS A 738 -17.19 12.20 -17.18
C LYS A 738 -18.52 11.47 -17.38
N SER A 739 -18.80 11.05 -18.61
CA SER A 739 -20.03 10.33 -18.97
C SER A 739 -20.11 8.98 -18.27
N GLU A 740 -19.06 8.15 -18.38
CA GLU A 740 -19.01 6.84 -17.73
C GLU A 740 -19.05 6.96 -16.21
N TYR A 741 -18.31 7.92 -15.62
CA TYR A 741 -18.34 8.16 -14.19
C TYR A 741 -19.76 8.49 -13.69
N GLY A 742 -20.49 9.34 -14.43
CA GLY A 742 -21.88 9.69 -14.11
C GLY A 742 -22.82 8.49 -14.19
N LYS A 743 -22.70 7.69 -15.27
CA LYS A 743 -23.53 6.51 -15.51
C LYS A 743 -23.29 5.42 -14.46
N THR A 744 -22.03 5.01 -14.26
CA THR A 744 -21.67 3.96 -13.29
C THR A 744 -22.06 4.38 -11.87
N ARG A 745 -21.82 5.64 -11.49
CA ARG A 745 -22.25 6.16 -10.18
C ARG A 745 -23.78 6.18 -10.02
N GLY A 746 -24.53 6.42 -11.10
CA GLY A 746 -25.99 6.31 -11.11
C GLY A 746 -26.43 4.87 -10.82
N GLN A 747 -25.89 3.91 -11.56
CA GLN A 747 -26.18 2.48 -11.40
C GLN A 747 -25.83 1.96 -9.99
N MET A 748 -24.68 2.37 -9.43
CA MET A 748 -24.31 2.01 -8.06
C MET A 748 -25.32 2.50 -7.02
N LYS A 749 -25.87 3.71 -7.21
CA LYS A 749 -26.92 4.23 -6.32
C LYS A 749 -28.22 3.44 -6.44
N ASP A 750 -28.58 3.01 -7.65
CA ASP A 750 -29.77 2.20 -7.88
C ASP A 750 -29.63 0.81 -7.26
N GLU A 751 -28.47 0.15 -7.41
CA GLU A 751 -28.18 -1.13 -6.74
C GLU A 751 -28.16 -0.99 -5.23
N ALA A 752 -27.50 0.04 -4.68
CA ALA A 752 -27.49 0.29 -3.24
C ALA A 752 -28.90 0.52 -2.66
N ARG A 753 -29.79 1.19 -3.42
CA ARG A 753 -31.20 1.36 -3.05
C ARG A 753 -31.93 0.01 -3.03
N ALA A 754 -31.76 -0.80 -4.07
CA ALA A 754 -32.39 -2.13 -4.15
C ALA A 754 -31.90 -3.07 -3.04
N ILE A 755 -30.60 -3.09 -2.73
CA ILE A 755 -30.04 -3.86 -1.63
C ILE A 755 -30.62 -3.37 -0.29
N THR A 756 -30.70 -2.05 -0.08
CA THR A 756 -31.28 -1.48 1.15
C THR A 756 -32.74 -1.87 1.33
N GLU A 757 -33.51 -1.99 0.26
CA GLU A 757 -34.90 -2.48 0.30
C GLU A 757 -34.98 -3.95 0.72
N HIS A 758 -34.11 -4.82 0.18
CA HIS A 758 -34.02 -6.23 0.59
C HIS A 758 -33.51 -6.39 2.03
N LEU A 759 -32.56 -5.57 2.48
CA LEU A 759 -32.11 -5.55 3.88
C LEU A 759 -33.24 -5.17 4.84
N LYS A 760 -34.07 -4.17 4.49
CA LYS A 760 -35.28 -3.82 5.25
C LYS A 760 -36.30 -4.94 5.26
N GLU A 761 -36.42 -5.72 4.18
CA GLU A 761 -37.25 -6.92 4.19
C GLU A 761 -36.70 -7.94 5.20
N MET A 762 -35.38 -8.17 5.24
CA MET A 762 -34.71 -9.11 6.16
C MET A 762 -34.82 -8.75 7.64
N THR A 763 -35.03 -7.49 8.01
CA THR A 763 -35.23 -7.08 9.40
C THR A 763 -36.62 -7.40 9.94
N HIS A 764 -37.61 -7.68 9.08
CA HIS A 764 -39.00 -7.91 9.48
C HIS A 764 -39.37 -9.40 9.42
N ASP A 765 -38.92 -10.19 10.41
CA ASP A 765 -39.10 -11.65 10.48
C ASP A 765 -40.55 -12.10 10.25
N THR A 766 -41.53 -11.42 10.88
CA THR A 766 -42.95 -11.78 10.79
C THR A 766 -43.50 -11.67 9.36
N LEU A 767 -43.09 -10.65 8.61
CA LEU A 767 -43.58 -10.43 7.24
C LEU A 767 -42.99 -11.44 6.26
N ILE A 768 -41.70 -11.76 6.40
CA ILE A 768 -41.04 -12.76 5.55
C ILE A 768 -41.61 -14.17 5.83
N ILE A 769 -41.77 -14.54 7.09
CA ILE A 769 -42.35 -15.84 7.46
C ILE A 769 -43.77 -15.96 6.89
N ARG A 770 -44.60 -14.92 7.01
CA ARG A 770 -45.95 -14.92 6.43
C ARG A 770 -45.92 -15.10 4.91
N LYS A 771 -45.09 -14.34 4.19
CA LYS A 771 -44.93 -14.50 2.71
C LYS A 771 -44.52 -15.92 2.33
N TYR A 772 -43.61 -16.52 3.10
CA TYR A 772 -43.17 -17.90 2.88
C TYR A 772 -44.26 -18.92 3.15
N LEU A 773 -44.98 -18.81 4.28
CA LEU A 773 -46.06 -19.71 4.64
C LEU A 773 -47.24 -19.60 3.67
N ALA A 774 -47.62 -18.38 3.26
CA ALA A 774 -48.68 -18.17 2.27
C ALA A 774 -48.39 -18.87 0.92
N ARG A 775 -47.13 -19.11 0.57
CA ARG A 775 -46.73 -19.82 -0.66
C ARG A 775 -46.55 -21.32 -0.47
N ASN A 776 -45.96 -21.74 0.65
CA ASN A 776 -45.48 -23.11 0.84
C ASN A 776 -46.35 -23.94 1.81
N ASN A 777 -47.05 -23.29 2.73
CA ASN A 777 -47.94 -23.97 3.68
C ASN A 777 -49.10 -23.05 4.11
N VAL A 778 -50.11 -22.97 3.25
CA VAL A 778 -51.30 -22.10 3.41
C VAL A 778 -52.06 -22.41 4.71
N ARG A 779 -52.02 -23.67 5.18
CA ARG A 779 -52.68 -24.09 6.43
C ARG A 779 -52.03 -23.43 7.64
N HIS A 780 -50.70 -23.44 7.72
CA HIS A 780 -49.94 -22.80 8.79
C HIS A 780 -50.06 -21.27 8.76
N ASP A 781 -50.11 -20.67 7.56
CA ASP A 781 -50.41 -19.24 7.40
C ASP A 781 -51.81 -18.90 7.96
N ALA A 782 -52.81 -19.72 7.64
CA ALA A 782 -54.17 -19.51 8.09
C ALA A 782 -54.30 -19.61 9.62
N GLN A 783 -53.67 -20.59 10.27
CA GLN A 783 -53.72 -20.77 11.72
C GLN A 783 -53.04 -19.63 12.53
N LEU A 784 -52.01 -18.99 11.96
CA LEU A 784 -51.24 -17.93 12.63
C LEU A 784 -51.75 -16.52 12.28
N PHE A 785 -52.18 -16.31 11.03
CA PHE A 785 -52.38 -14.97 10.48
C PHE A 785 -53.77 -14.69 9.91
N ALA A 786 -54.62 -15.70 9.67
CA ALA A 786 -55.98 -15.47 9.19
C ALA A 786 -56.88 -14.82 10.25
N ILE A 787 -57.95 -14.19 9.77
CA ILE A 787 -59.03 -13.65 10.58
C ILE A 787 -60.05 -14.79 10.75
N GLU A 788 -60.24 -15.28 11.98
CA GLU A 788 -61.30 -16.24 12.29
C GLU A 788 -62.66 -15.59 12.00
N VAL A 789 -63.45 -16.21 11.11
CA VAL A 789 -64.86 -15.88 10.90
C VAL A 789 -65.66 -16.96 11.59
N ASP A 790 -66.57 -16.58 12.48
CA ASP A 790 -67.44 -17.56 13.12
C ASP A 790 -68.51 -18.11 12.15
N LYS A 791 -69.26 -19.11 12.61
CA LYS A 791 -70.30 -19.78 11.81
C LYS A 791 -71.46 -18.85 11.40
N GLU A 792 -71.53 -17.65 11.97
CA GLU A 792 -72.56 -16.63 11.70
C GLU A 792 -72.03 -15.47 10.83
N GLY A 793 -70.78 -15.53 10.38
CA GLY A 793 -70.20 -14.55 9.46
C GLY A 793 -69.57 -13.34 10.16
N PHE A 794 -69.46 -13.33 11.49
CA PHE A 794 -68.81 -12.24 12.22
C PHE A 794 -67.30 -12.44 12.26
N LYS A 795 -66.55 -11.37 11.92
CA LYS A 795 -65.09 -11.33 11.99
C LYS A 795 -64.67 -11.21 13.45
N LYS A 796 -64.02 -12.22 14.01
CA LYS A 796 -63.46 -12.17 15.35
C LYS A 796 -62.22 -11.26 15.35
N VAL A 797 -62.38 -10.02 15.80
CA VAL A 797 -61.27 -9.05 15.86
C VAL A 797 -60.39 -9.37 17.07
N ARG A 798 -59.26 -10.07 16.85
CA ARG A 798 -58.19 -10.12 17.86
C ARG A 798 -57.40 -8.80 17.79
N HIS A 799 -57.39 -8.03 18.87
CA HIS A 799 -56.56 -6.82 18.98
C HIS A 799 -55.09 -7.22 19.17
N GLY A 800 -54.21 -6.80 18.25
CA GLY A 800 -52.76 -7.05 18.31
C GLY A 800 -52.12 -7.01 16.92
N SER A 801 -50.85 -6.57 16.84
CA SER A 801 -50.09 -6.59 15.59
C SER A 801 -49.86 -8.03 15.11
N LEU A 802 -49.48 -8.22 13.84
CA LEU A 802 -49.09 -9.55 13.32
C LEU A 802 -47.93 -10.15 14.12
N GLU A 803 -47.04 -9.29 14.62
CA GLU A 803 -45.87 -9.66 15.40
C GLU A 803 -46.27 -10.15 16.79
N ASP A 804 -47.26 -9.50 17.44
CA ASP A 804 -47.79 -9.94 18.73
C ASP A 804 -48.40 -11.34 18.65
N ARG A 805 -49.07 -11.67 17.52
CA ARG A 805 -49.64 -13.00 17.30
C ARG A 805 -48.57 -14.09 17.19
N LEU A 806 -47.53 -13.83 16.40
CA LEU A 806 -46.43 -14.76 16.24
C LEU A 806 -45.66 -14.94 17.56
N ARG A 807 -45.44 -13.84 18.30
CA ARG A 807 -44.83 -13.87 19.64
C ARG A 807 -45.68 -14.64 20.64
N ALA A 808 -47.00 -14.45 20.66
CA ALA A 808 -47.90 -15.18 21.55
C ALA A 808 -47.88 -16.69 21.28
N TRP A 809 -47.80 -17.11 20.00
CA TRP A 809 -47.63 -18.52 19.65
C TRP A 809 -46.25 -19.05 20.08
N LEU A 810 -45.17 -18.30 19.83
CA LEU A 810 -43.81 -18.68 20.22
C LEU A 810 -43.64 -18.91 21.74
N HIS A 811 -44.27 -18.07 22.56
CA HIS A 811 -44.21 -18.15 24.03
C HIS A 811 -45.26 -19.12 24.61
N GLY A 812 -46.21 -19.58 23.81
CA GLY A 812 -47.18 -20.61 24.19
C GLY A 812 -46.67 -22.04 23.95
N GLY A 813 -47.44 -23.04 24.39
CA GLY A 813 -47.15 -24.46 24.17
C GLY A 813 -47.24 -25.28 25.45
N ARG A 814 -47.49 -26.58 25.31
CA ARG A 814 -47.54 -27.50 26.47
C ARG A 814 -46.11 -27.69 27.01
N GLN A 815 -45.94 -27.75 28.33
CA GLN A 815 -44.66 -28.13 28.99
C GLN A 815 -44.44 -29.65 28.91
N ILE A 816 -44.44 -30.22 27.71
CA ILE A 816 -44.18 -31.63 27.48
C ILE A 816 -42.77 -31.77 26.89
N HIS A 817 -41.98 -32.73 27.39
CA HIS A 817 -40.61 -33.02 26.91
C HIS A 817 -40.60 -33.81 25.57
N SER A 818 -41.45 -33.47 24.60
CA SER A 818 -41.32 -33.99 23.24
C SER A 818 -40.34 -33.11 22.45
N ASN A 819 -39.38 -33.76 21.78
CA ASN A 819 -38.31 -33.11 21.04
C ASN A 819 -38.17 -33.73 19.64
N LEU A 820 -39.25 -33.67 18.86
CA LEU A 820 -39.26 -34.25 17.52
C LEU A 820 -38.18 -33.63 16.60
N PRO A 821 -37.66 -34.38 15.61
CA PRO A 821 -36.78 -33.84 14.58
C PRO A 821 -37.53 -32.88 13.66
N THR A 822 -36.84 -31.87 13.14
CA THR A 822 -37.44 -30.76 12.36
C THR A 822 -38.32 -31.24 11.19
N GLN A 823 -37.93 -32.33 10.52
CA GLN A 823 -38.67 -32.92 9.39
C GLN A 823 -40.05 -33.48 9.79
N ALA A 824 -40.19 -33.99 11.01
CA ALA A 824 -41.46 -34.47 11.54
C ALA A 824 -42.37 -33.31 11.97
N ILE A 825 -41.79 -32.19 12.40
CA ILE A 825 -42.52 -31.00 12.88
C ILE A 825 -43.04 -30.14 11.72
N THR A 826 -42.36 -30.13 10.56
CA THR A 826 -42.78 -29.33 9.39
C THR A 826 -44.12 -29.75 8.77
N GLY A 827 -44.58 -30.98 9.03
CA GLY A 827 -45.80 -31.56 8.47
C GLY A 827 -46.98 -31.67 9.43
N VAL A 828 -46.91 -31.07 10.63
CA VAL A 828 -47.96 -31.16 11.64
C VAL A 828 -49.22 -30.40 11.22
N ASP A 829 -50.40 -31.00 11.42
CA ASP A 829 -51.68 -30.43 11.01
C ASP A 829 -52.11 -29.23 11.88
N ASP A 830 -51.87 -29.25 13.19
CA ASP A 830 -52.19 -28.15 14.13
C ASP A 830 -50.93 -27.62 14.84
N LEU A 831 -50.61 -26.33 14.60
CA LEU A 831 -49.45 -25.66 15.20
C LEU A 831 -49.57 -25.48 16.73
N TYR A 832 -50.76 -25.58 17.30
CA TYR A 832 -50.98 -25.38 18.73
C TYR A 832 -50.67 -26.62 19.58
N ASP A 833 -50.53 -27.80 18.97
CA ASP A 833 -50.16 -29.05 19.67
C ASP A 833 -48.66 -29.16 19.99
N LEU A 834 -47.83 -28.33 19.35
CA LEU A 834 -46.38 -28.33 19.50
C LEU A 834 -45.92 -27.83 20.88
N SER A 835 -44.86 -28.46 21.41
CA SER A 835 -44.16 -28.01 22.62
C SER A 835 -43.41 -26.69 22.39
N HIS A 836 -43.03 -26.00 23.46
CA HIS A 836 -42.28 -24.73 23.35
C HIS A 836 -40.94 -24.89 22.58
N VAL A 837 -40.25 -26.03 22.75
CA VAL A 837 -38.99 -26.33 22.05
C VAL A 837 -39.25 -26.59 20.55
N GLU A 838 -40.32 -27.31 20.23
CA GLU A 838 -40.70 -27.66 18.86
C GLU A 838 -41.16 -26.43 18.07
N ARG A 839 -41.96 -25.53 18.69
CA ARG A 839 -42.36 -24.25 18.08
C ARG A 839 -41.15 -23.40 17.72
N ARG A 840 -40.16 -23.31 18.61
CA ARG A 840 -38.92 -22.54 18.36
C ARG A 840 -38.06 -23.17 17.27
N LYS A 841 -37.99 -24.50 17.20
CA LYS A 841 -37.34 -25.22 16.09
C LYS A 841 -38.01 -24.97 14.75
N LEU A 842 -39.34 -25.03 14.70
CA LEU A 842 -40.14 -24.80 13.50
C LEU A 842 -40.05 -23.35 13.02
N TYR A 843 -40.15 -22.39 13.94
CA TYR A 843 -39.91 -20.97 13.67
C TYR A 843 -38.53 -20.73 13.05
N ASN A 844 -37.47 -21.27 13.66
CA ASN A 844 -36.11 -21.15 13.14
C ASN A 844 -35.93 -21.84 11.78
N HIS A 845 -36.71 -22.87 11.47
CA HIS A 845 -36.72 -23.53 10.16
C HIS A 845 -37.39 -22.64 9.10
N TRP A 846 -38.59 -22.13 9.38
CA TRP A 846 -39.29 -21.19 8.49
C TRP A 846 -38.47 -19.94 8.25
N LEU A 847 -37.91 -19.34 9.30
CA LEU A 847 -37.09 -18.14 9.20
C LEU A 847 -35.89 -18.35 8.26
N ARG A 848 -35.17 -19.46 8.41
CA ARG A 848 -34.03 -19.81 7.53
C ARG A 848 -34.46 -20.01 6.08
N ARG A 849 -35.53 -20.77 5.83
CA ARG A 849 -36.03 -21.05 4.47
C ARG A 849 -36.64 -19.82 3.80
N ALA A 850 -37.30 -18.96 4.58
CA ALA A 850 -37.93 -17.73 4.11
C ALA A 850 -36.89 -16.65 3.78
N LYS A 851 -35.79 -16.57 4.56
CA LYS A 851 -34.70 -15.60 4.34
C LYS A 851 -33.75 -15.99 3.21
N LYS A 852 -33.58 -17.29 2.90
CA LYS A 852 -32.59 -17.74 1.89
C LYS A 852 -32.75 -17.08 0.50
N PRO A 853 -33.94 -17.03 -0.12
CA PRO A 853 -34.09 -16.39 -1.44
C PRO A 853 -33.79 -14.89 -1.42
N VAL A 854 -34.04 -14.22 -0.29
CA VAL A 854 -33.73 -12.78 -0.13
C VAL A 854 -32.22 -12.59 0.05
N LEU A 855 -31.56 -13.48 0.79
CA LEU A 855 -30.10 -13.49 0.93
C LEU A 855 -29.43 -13.73 -0.42
N ASP A 856 -29.86 -14.74 -1.18
CA ASP A 856 -29.33 -15.05 -2.52
C ASP A 856 -29.49 -13.81 -3.45
N ALA A 857 -30.66 -13.14 -3.42
CA ALA A 857 -30.87 -11.90 -4.19
C ALA A 857 -30.02 -10.70 -3.72
N ILE A 858 -29.70 -10.60 -2.43
CA ILE A 858 -28.76 -9.61 -1.91
C ILE A 858 -27.36 -9.91 -2.43
N MET A 859 -26.93 -11.17 -2.39
CA MET A 859 -25.61 -11.58 -2.87
C MET A 859 -25.40 -11.26 -4.35
N ASP A 860 -26.36 -11.60 -5.21
CA ASP A 860 -26.31 -11.30 -6.65
C ASP A 860 -26.15 -9.79 -6.93
N ARG A 861 -26.84 -8.96 -6.14
CA ARG A 861 -26.76 -7.49 -6.27
C ARG A 861 -25.48 -6.91 -5.69
N VAL A 862 -24.98 -7.48 -4.59
CA VAL A 862 -23.69 -7.09 -4.00
C VAL A 862 -22.56 -7.39 -4.98
N GLU A 863 -22.60 -8.54 -5.66
CA GLU A 863 -21.65 -8.88 -6.72
C GLU A 863 -21.69 -7.83 -7.86
N GLN A 864 -22.89 -7.50 -8.36
CA GLN A 864 -23.06 -6.45 -9.37
C GLN A 864 -22.56 -5.08 -8.89
N PHE A 865 -22.79 -4.73 -7.61
CA PHE A 865 -22.29 -3.50 -7.03
C PHE A 865 -20.76 -3.45 -6.96
N GLU A 866 -20.11 -4.55 -6.57
CA GLU A 866 -18.65 -4.65 -6.53
C GLU A 866 -18.04 -4.57 -7.95
N ASP A 867 -18.68 -5.14 -8.96
CA ASP A 867 -18.30 -4.99 -10.37
C ASP A 867 -18.38 -3.53 -10.84
N LEU A 868 -19.49 -2.85 -10.52
CA LEU A 868 -19.66 -1.43 -10.85
C LEU A 868 -18.64 -0.55 -10.11
N ARG A 869 -18.34 -0.88 -8.85
CA ARG A 869 -17.32 -0.20 -8.05
C ARG A 869 -15.93 -0.36 -8.66
N SER A 870 -15.56 -1.59 -9.04
CA SER A 870 -14.31 -1.89 -9.74
C SER A 870 -14.20 -1.08 -11.05
N ASN A 871 -15.28 -0.99 -11.82
CA ASN A 871 -15.31 -0.15 -13.03
C ASN A 871 -15.15 1.34 -12.70
N LEU A 872 -15.77 1.85 -11.63
CA LEU A 872 -15.60 3.23 -11.21
C LEU A 872 -14.15 3.54 -10.79
N ASP A 873 -13.50 2.61 -10.10
CA ASP A 873 -12.09 2.72 -9.75
C ASP A 873 -11.19 2.66 -11.00
N ASN A 874 -11.51 1.86 -12.01
CA ASN A 874 -10.82 1.89 -13.32
C ASN A 874 -10.94 3.26 -14.02
N ILE A 875 -12.11 3.92 -13.97
CA ILE A 875 -12.30 5.28 -14.51
C ILE A 875 -11.45 6.30 -13.76
N ARG A 876 -11.32 6.17 -12.43
CA ARG A 876 -10.43 7.04 -11.64
C ARG A 876 -8.96 6.78 -11.99
N ASN A 877 -8.59 5.51 -12.06
CA ASN A 877 -7.24 5.07 -12.37
C ASN A 877 -6.78 5.56 -13.76
N GLU A 878 -7.68 5.69 -14.74
CA GLU A 878 -7.34 6.28 -16.04
C GLU A 878 -6.78 7.71 -15.91
N LEU A 879 -7.48 8.57 -15.16
CA LEU A 879 -7.02 9.94 -14.92
C LEU A 879 -5.68 9.94 -14.17
N ASP A 880 -5.59 9.12 -13.12
CA ASP A 880 -4.39 9.02 -12.30
C ASP A 880 -3.20 8.50 -13.12
N LEU A 881 -3.40 7.54 -14.04
CA LEU A 881 -2.36 7.07 -14.96
C LEU A 881 -1.84 8.17 -15.88
N ARG A 882 -2.73 9.00 -16.43
CA ARG A 882 -2.33 10.12 -17.31
C ARG A 882 -1.44 11.10 -16.55
N VAL A 883 -1.78 11.40 -15.30
CA VAL A 883 -0.99 12.28 -14.43
C VAL A 883 0.36 11.64 -14.09
N LEU A 884 0.37 10.36 -13.69
CA LEU A 884 1.58 9.66 -13.31
C LEU A 884 2.54 9.47 -14.49
N ALA A 885 2.03 9.18 -15.70
CA ALA A 885 2.87 9.01 -16.89
C ALA A 885 3.61 10.30 -17.30
N GLN A 886 3.06 11.47 -16.97
CA GLN A 886 3.67 12.77 -17.25
C GLN A 886 4.78 13.14 -16.25
N ALA A 887 4.80 12.52 -15.06
CA ALA A 887 5.79 12.80 -14.03
C ALA A 887 7.21 12.39 -14.45
N GLU A 888 8.21 13.08 -13.90
CA GLU A 888 9.62 12.65 -13.97
C GLU A 888 9.92 11.63 -12.87
N VAL A 889 9.41 11.89 -11.66
CA VAL A 889 9.59 11.02 -10.49
C VAL A 889 8.26 10.79 -9.79
N ILE A 890 8.02 9.53 -9.40
CA ILE A 890 6.88 9.15 -8.57
C ILE A 890 7.42 8.59 -7.27
N GLY A 891 7.08 9.24 -6.16
CA GLY A 891 7.41 8.79 -4.82
C GLY A 891 6.27 8.02 -4.19
N VAL A 892 6.54 6.82 -3.67
CA VAL A 892 5.53 5.97 -3.04
C VAL A 892 6.15 5.08 -1.94
N THR A 893 5.40 4.79 -0.88
CA THR A 893 5.84 3.78 0.10
C THR A 893 5.54 2.37 -0.39
N THR A 894 6.23 1.34 0.09
CA THR A 894 5.97 -0.06 -0.31
C THR A 894 4.51 -0.48 -0.07
N SER A 895 3.93 -0.11 1.08
CA SER A 895 2.51 -0.33 1.37
C SER A 895 1.58 0.49 0.45
N GLY A 896 1.96 1.73 0.14
CA GLY A 896 1.25 2.57 -0.83
C GLY A 896 1.27 1.99 -2.24
N LEU A 897 2.38 1.36 -2.64
CA LEU A 897 2.54 0.69 -3.92
C LEU A 897 1.62 -0.53 -4.00
N ALA A 898 1.64 -1.41 -3.00
CA ALA A 898 0.78 -2.60 -2.97
C ALA A 898 -0.72 -2.24 -3.06
N ARG A 899 -1.15 -1.14 -2.43
CA ARG A 899 -2.52 -0.63 -2.52
C ARG A 899 -2.92 -0.15 -3.91
N ASN A 900 -1.96 0.39 -4.67
CA ASN A 900 -2.18 0.94 -6.00
C ASN A 900 -1.54 0.06 -7.09
N LEU A 901 -1.35 -1.23 -6.82
CA LEU A 901 -0.62 -2.13 -7.72
C LEU A 901 -1.29 -2.24 -9.09
N GLY A 902 -2.63 -2.30 -9.12
CA GLY A 902 -3.39 -2.35 -10.38
C GLY A 902 -3.17 -1.11 -11.27
N LEU A 903 -2.98 0.06 -10.65
CA LEU A 903 -2.62 1.30 -11.32
C LEU A 903 -1.16 1.26 -11.77
N LEU A 904 -0.23 1.06 -10.84
CA LEU A 904 1.21 1.19 -11.10
C LEU A 904 1.74 0.15 -12.09
N ARG A 905 1.19 -1.06 -12.16
CA ARG A 905 1.59 -2.06 -13.15
C ARG A 905 1.31 -1.67 -14.61
N ARG A 906 0.43 -0.70 -14.83
CA ARG A 906 0.10 -0.15 -16.15
C ARG A 906 0.98 1.04 -16.52
N LEU A 907 1.76 1.54 -15.57
CA LEU A 907 2.66 2.65 -15.78
C LEU A 907 3.91 2.17 -16.54
N PRO A 908 4.38 2.90 -17.56
CA PRO A 908 5.57 2.51 -18.31
C PRO A 908 6.88 2.89 -17.58
N SER A 909 6.96 2.60 -16.29
CA SER A 909 8.14 2.90 -15.48
C SER A 909 9.17 1.78 -15.62
N LYS A 910 10.32 2.08 -16.23
CA LYS A 910 11.43 1.11 -16.38
C LYS A 910 12.35 1.07 -15.18
N ILE A 911 12.32 2.09 -14.32
CA ILE A 911 13.29 2.27 -13.25
C ILE A 911 12.60 2.24 -11.90
N LEU A 912 13.14 1.40 -11.01
CA LEU A 912 12.79 1.35 -9.59
C LEU A 912 14.03 1.67 -8.77
N LEU A 913 13.96 2.69 -7.92
CA LEU A 913 14.94 2.96 -6.89
C LEU A 913 14.30 2.76 -5.53
N CYS A 914 14.87 1.89 -4.71
CA CYS A 914 14.43 1.66 -3.34
C CYS A 914 15.49 2.15 -2.35
N GLU A 915 15.14 3.13 -1.52
CA GLU A 915 15.95 3.51 -0.36
C GLU A 915 15.54 2.68 0.87
N GLU A 916 16.44 2.59 1.86
CA GLU A 916 16.27 1.78 3.08
C GLU A 916 15.99 0.30 2.78
N ALA A 917 16.53 -0.23 1.68
CA ALA A 917 16.20 -1.58 1.20
C ALA A 917 16.53 -2.71 2.19
N GLY A 918 17.44 -2.46 3.16
CA GLY A 918 17.75 -3.40 4.24
C GLY A 918 16.65 -3.53 5.31
N GLU A 919 15.77 -2.54 5.43
CA GLU A 919 14.66 -2.48 6.39
C GLU A 919 13.31 -2.92 5.77
N VAL A 920 13.29 -3.19 4.47
CA VAL A 920 12.08 -3.59 3.75
C VAL A 920 11.98 -5.12 3.71
N LEU A 921 10.85 -5.66 4.20
CA LEU A 921 10.52 -7.08 4.05
C LEU A 921 10.56 -7.49 2.57
N GLU A 922 11.15 -8.64 2.27
CA GLU A 922 11.25 -9.14 0.90
C GLU A 922 9.87 -9.26 0.22
N SER A 923 8.84 -9.70 0.96
CA SER A 923 7.45 -9.75 0.48
C SER A 923 6.96 -8.40 -0.06
N HIS A 924 7.34 -7.28 0.55
CA HIS A 924 6.99 -5.94 0.09
C HIS A 924 7.79 -5.55 -1.16
N LEU A 925 9.09 -5.83 -1.21
CA LEU A 925 9.93 -5.54 -2.38
C LEU A 925 9.51 -6.35 -3.61
N LEU A 926 9.14 -7.63 -3.45
CA LEU A 926 8.63 -8.45 -4.55
C LEU A 926 7.39 -7.82 -5.20
N THR A 927 6.51 -7.20 -4.41
CA THR A 927 5.35 -6.49 -4.96
C THR A 927 5.70 -5.18 -5.67
N ALA A 928 6.84 -4.57 -5.34
CA ALA A 928 7.35 -3.34 -5.96
C ALA A 928 8.04 -3.57 -7.31
N LEU A 929 8.50 -4.79 -7.59
CA LEU A 929 9.10 -5.18 -8.86
C LEU A 929 8.01 -5.30 -9.95
N LEU A 930 7.59 -4.16 -10.49
CA LEU A 930 6.56 -4.10 -11.53
C LEU A 930 7.04 -4.75 -12.85
N PRO A 931 6.15 -5.33 -13.67
CA PRO A 931 6.53 -6.00 -14.91
C PRO A 931 7.27 -5.12 -15.93
N SER A 932 7.08 -3.79 -15.85
CA SER A 932 7.74 -2.81 -16.72
C SER A 932 9.19 -2.52 -16.31
N VAL A 933 9.60 -2.87 -15.09
CA VAL A 933 10.92 -2.54 -14.54
C VAL A 933 12.00 -3.35 -15.24
N GLU A 934 12.98 -2.62 -15.81
CA GLU A 934 14.15 -3.16 -16.49
C GLU A 934 15.44 -2.83 -15.70
N HIS A 935 15.38 -1.86 -14.80
CA HIS A 935 16.48 -1.40 -13.95
C HIS A 935 16.01 -1.19 -12.51
N ALA A 936 16.50 -2.02 -11.59
CA ALA A 936 16.21 -1.91 -10.16
C ALA A 936 17.48 -1.55 -9.38
N ILE A 937 17.42 -0.50 -8.56
CA ILE A 937 18.52 -0.03 -7.73
C ILE A 937 18.07 -0.06 -6.28
N LEU A 938 18.70 -0.90 -5.47
CA LEU A 938 18.42 -1.01 -4.05
C LEU A 938 19.57 -0.35 -3.26
N ILE A 939 19.24 0.65 -2.46
CA ILE A 939 20.18 1.37 -1.59
C ILE A 939 19.79 1.05 -0.15
N GLY A 940 20.71 0.47 0.62
CA GLY A 940 20.42 0.03 1.98
C GLY A 940 21.65 -0.33 2.77
N ASP A 941 21.45 -0.92 3.95
CA ASP A 941 22.51 -1.43 4.79
C ASP A 941 22.01 -2.62 5.62
N HIS A 942 22.33 -3.83 5.19
CA HIS A 942 21.93 -5.08 5.86
C HIS A 942 22.60 -5.28 7.24
N LEU A 943 23.62 -4.47 7.56
CA LEU A 943 24.27 -4.48 8.88
C LEU A 943 23.61 -3.48 9.87
N GLN A 944 22.60 -2.72 9.45
CA GLN A 944 21.70 -1.94 10.32
C GLN A 944 20.39 -2.71 10.57
N LEU A 945 19.34 -2.06 11.10
CA LEU A 945 18.12 -2.79 11.50
C LEU A 945 17.48 -3.53 10.32
N ARG A 946 16.99 -4.72 10.65
CA ARG A 946 16.21 -5.58 9.76
C ARG A 946 14.75 -5.16 9.75
N PRO A 947 13.96 -5.62 8.76
CA PRO A 947 12.52 -5.43 8.76
C PRO A 947 11.87 -6.00 10.03
N HIS A 948 10.89 -5.28 10.57
CA HIS A 948 10.15 -5.73 11.74
C HIS A 948 9.14 -6.83 11.39
N VAL A 949 9.11 -7.88 12.21
CA VAL A 949 8.20 -9.03 12.13
C VAL A 949 7.41 -9.12 13.43
N GLN A 950 6.10 -9.31 13.35
CA GLN A 950 5.20 -9.31 14.52
C GLN A 950 5.36 -10.59 15.35
N CYS A 951 5.53 -11.73 14.69
CA CYS A 951 5.75 -13.04 15.28
C CYS A 951 7.25 -13.29 15.46
N TYR A 952 7.73 -13.17 16.70
CA TYR A 952 9.13 -13.39 17.04
C TYR A 952 9.63 -14.81 16.69
N GLU A 953 8.74 -15.80 16.66
CA GLU A 953 9.05 -17.18 16.23
C GLU A 953 9.35 -17.32 14.73
N LEU A 954 9.08 -16.30 13.92
CA LEU A 954 9.45 -16.23 12.50
C LEU A 954 10.73 -15.43 12.24
N SER A 955 11.22 -14.69 13.24
CA SER A 955 12.45 -13.90 13.16
C SER A 955 13.70 -14.75 13.35
N GLN A 956 14.77 -14.46 12.60
CA GLN A 956 16.10 -15.06 12.78
C GLN A 956 16.68 -14.85 14.20
N GLU A 957 16.20 -13.86 14.94
CA GLU A 957 16.63 -13.62 16.32
C GLU A 957 16.21 -14.74 17.28
N SER A 958 15.15 -15.50 16.94
CA SER A 958 14.70 -16.64 17.72
C SER A 958 15.32 -17.95 17.22
N VAL A 959 15.57 -18.89 18.14
CA VAL A 959 16.20 -20.19 17.78
C VAL A 959 15.33 -20.97 16.78
N GLN A 960 14.01 -20.95 16.97
CA GLN A 960 13.06 -21.59 16.06
C GLN A 960 12.91 -20.79 14.76
N GLY A 961 12.92 -19.46 14.82
CA GLY A 961 12.70 -18.60 13.66
C GLY A 961 13.85 -18.54 12.67
N ARG A 962 15.07 -18.95 13.06
CA ARG A 962 16.20 -19.11 12.12
C ARG A 962 15.88 -19.98 10.91
N GLN A 963 15.01 -20.99 11.05
CA GLN A 963 14.63 -21.85 9.93
C GLN A 963 13.70 -21.15 8.92
N TYR A 964 13.01 -20.09 9.36
CA TYR A 964 12.09 -19.31 8.55
C TYR A 964 12.78 -18.06 8.02
N ALA A 965 13.40 -17.26 8.89
CA ALA A 965 14.11 -16.04 8.54
C ALA A 965 13.24 -15.03 7.77
N LEU A 966 12.04 -14.73 8.28
CA LEU A 966 11.12 -13.81 7.60
C LEU A 966 11.63 -12.36 7.59
N ASP A 967 12.40 -11.98 8.61
CA ASP A 967 13.06 -10.68 8.78
C ASP A 967 14.36 -10.54 7.97
N THR A 968 14.65 -11.44 7.03
CA THR A 968 15.73 -11.23 6.06
C THR A 968 15.19 -10.42 4.88
N SER A 969 15.75 -9.24 4.63
CA SER A 969 15.38 -8.41 3.48
C SER A 969 15.87 -9.03 2.17
N LEU A 970 15.25 -8.64 1.04
CA LEU A 970 15.73 -9.04 -0.29
C LEU A 970 17.18 -8.56 -0.51
N PHE A 971 17.51 -7.38 0.02
CA PHE A 971 18.85 -6.80 -0.04
C PHE A 971 19.87 -7.72 0.66
N GLU A 972 19.60 -8.11 1.90
CA GLU A 972 20.45 -9.02 2.69
C GLU A 972 20.61 -10.38 2.00
N ARG A 973 19.50 -10.96 1.52
CA ARG A 973 19.51 -12.27 0.85
C ARG A 973 20.41 -12.30 -0.39
N LEU A 974 20.43 -11.23 -1.18
CA LEU A 974 21.23 -11.12 -2.40
C LEU A 974 22.70 -10.74 -2.14
N VAL A 975 23.00 -10.09 -1.01
CA VAL A 975 24.38 -9.76 -0.61
C VAL A 975 25.09 -10.97 0.01
N ASP A 976 24.41 -11.68 0.91
CA ASP A 976 25.00 -12.77 1.71
C ASP A 976 24.79 -14.18 1.11
N ALA A 977 24.03 -14.30 0.01
CA ALA A 977 23.59 -15.58 -0.55
C ALA A 977 22.88 -16.51 0.46
N ALA A 978 22.16 -15.91 1.41
CA ALA A 978 21.52 -16.63 2.51
C ALA A 978 20.52 -17.69 1.99
N GLY A 979 20.59 -18.90 2.53
CA GLY A 979 19.64 -19.99 2.21
C GLY A 979 19.91 -20.73 0.89
N GLY A 980 21.14 -20.70 0.37
CA GLY A 980 21.50 -21.39 -0.89
C GLY A 980 21.12 -20.60 -2.15
N GLY A 981 20.97 -19.28 -2.01
CA GLY A 981 20.66 -18.36 -3.11
C GLY A 981 21.89 -17.86 -3.87
N VAL A 982 21.64 -16.95 -4.81
CA VAL A 982 22.67 -16.29 -5.62
C VAL A 982 23.28 -15.10 -4.87
N ARG A 983 24.60 -14.93 -5.00
CA ARG A 983 25.29 -13.70 -4.60
C ARG A 983 25.37 -12.72 -5.77
N LEU A 984 24.85 -11.50 -5.58
CA LEU A 984 24.99 -10.43 -6.56
C LEU A 984 26.15 -9.49 -6.20
N PRO A 985 26.84 -8.93 -7.21
CA PRO A 985 27.85 -7.93 -6.95
C PRO A 985 27.20 -6.64 -6.46
N PHE A 986 27.69 -6.10 -5.35
CA PHE A 986 27.21 -4.85 -4.74
C PHE A 986 28.32 -3.81 -4.66
N SER A 987 27.94 -2.54 -4.59
CA SER A 987 28.87 -1.42 -4.37
C SER A 987 28.77 -0.97 -2.93
N ARG A 988 29.89 -0.64 -2.30
CA ARG A 988 29.92 -0.14 -0.92
C ARG A 988 30.42 1.30 -0.89
N LEU A 989 29.75 2.15 -0.13
CA LEU A 989 30.20 3.50 0.15
C LEU A 989 31.11 3.49 1.38
N ASP A 990 32.31 4.05 1.30
CA ASP A 990 33.29 3.91 2.39
C ASP A 990 33.61 5.22 3.12
N THR A 991 33.30 6.39 2.57
CA THR A 991 33.65 7.67 3.23
C THR A 991 32.50 8.21 4.09
N GLN A 992 32.62 8.14 5.41
CA GLN A 992 31.64 8.68 6.36
C GLN A 992 31.87 10.17 6.67
N ARG A 993 30.79 10.94 6.79
CA ARG A 993 30.79 12.41 6.94
C ARG A 993 30.00 12.91 8.16
N ARG A 994 29.58 12.01 9.05
CA ARG A 994 28.66 12.30 10.17
C ARG A 994 29.36 12.38 11.51
N MET A 995 30.14 11.34 11.84
CA MET A 995 30.65 11.08 13.17
C MET A 995 32.08 11.60 13.29
N HIS A 996 32.46 12.14 14.44
CA HIS A 996 33.89 12.32 14.74
C HIS A 996 34.65 10.98 14.70
N PRO A 997 35.93 10.93 14.26
CA PRO A 997 36.71 9.69 14.15
C PRO A 997 36.72 8.79 15.40
N SER A 998 36.76 9.38 16.59
CA SER A 998 36.72 8.62 17.85
C SER A 998 35.41 7.85 18.06
N ILE A 999 34.31 8.32 17.46
CA ILE A 999 32.98 7.68 17.51
C ILE A 999 32.87 6.67 16.37
N SER A 1000 33.28 7.06 15.14
CA SER A 1000 33.21 6.18 13.97
C SER A 1000 34.11 4.94 14.11
N GLU A 1001 35.20 5.02 14.89
CA GLU A 1001 36.06 3.90 15.23
C GLU A 1001 35.31 2.73 15.87
N LEU A 1002 34.29 3.01 16.69
CA LEU A 1002 33.48 1.98 17.36
C LEU A 1002 32.70 1.11 16.38
N VAL A 1003 32.31 1.64 15.22
CA VAL A 1003 31.60 0.88 14.17
C VAL A 1003 32.54 0.40 13.07
N ARG A 1004 33.62 1.14 12.79
CA ARG A 1004 34.66 0.77 11.82
C ARG A 1004 35.35 -0.52 12.24
N SER A 1005 35.83 -0.59 13.47
CA SER A 1005 36.63 -1.71 13.95
C SER A 1005 35.82 -2.99 14.12
N THR A 1006 34.50 -2.88 14.31
CA THR A 1006 33.62 -4.03 14.56
C THR A 1006 32.89 -4.53 13.31
N LEU A 1007 32.35 -3.63 12.47
CA LEU A 1007 31.45 -3.99 11.36
C LEU A 1007 31.92 -3.50 10.00
N TYR A 1008 32.59 -2.35 9.95
CA TYR A 1008 32.92 -1.67 8.71
C TYR A 1008 34.42 -1.39 8.56
N PRO A 1009 35.26 -2.42 8.34
CA PRO A 1009 36.71 -2.26 8.36
C PRO A 1009 37.25 -1.32 7.26
N THR A 1010 36.55 -1.20 6.13
CA THR A 1010 36.92 -0.29 5.03
C THR A 1010 36.40 1.15 5.20
N LEU A 1011 35.63 1.44 6.26
CA LEU A 1011 35.07 2.78 6.47
C LEU A 1011 36.18 3.79 6.74
N SER A 1012 36.12 4.97 6.13
CA SER A 1012 37.07 6.06 6.28
C SER A 1012 36.37 7.36 6.67
N ASP A 1013 37.08 8.26 7.36
CA ASP A 1013 36.54 9.54 7.81
C ASP A 1013 36.82 10.66 6.81
N ALA A 1014 35.80 11.42 6.43
CA ALA A 1014 36.00 12.63 5.66
C ALA A 1014 36.69 13.72 6.49
N SER A 1015 37.49 14.58 5.85
CA SER A 1015 38.19 15.68 6.52
C SER A 1015 37.25 16.63 7.29
N SER A 1016 36.00 16.78 6.84
CA SER A 1016 34.98 17.57 7.51
C SER A 1016 34.66 17.08 8.94
N THR A 1017 34.87 15.80 9.22
CA THR A 1017 34.56 15.19 10.52
C THR A 1017 35.61 15.49 11.59
N LEU A 1018 36.84 15.82 11.17
CA LEU A 1018 37.91 16.24 12.09
C LEU A 1018 37.64 17.62 12.70
N VAL A 1019 36.72 18.39 12.11
CA VAL A 1019 36.37 19.76 12.54
C VAL A 1019 35.28 19.76 13.62
N HIS A 1020 34.73 18.60 14.00
CA HIS A 1020 33.69 18.51 15.02
C HIS A 1020 34.20 19.02 16.39
N PRO A 1021 33.49 19.98 17.02
CA PRO A 1021 33.91 20.57 18.29
C PRO A 1021 33.86 19.54 19.42
N GLU A 1022 34.68 19.75 20.46
CA GLU A 1022 34.56 19.02 21.73
C GLU A 1022 33.22 19.33 22.41
N VAL A 1023 32.80 18.43 23.32
CA VAL A 1023 31.56 18.63 24.08
C VAL A 1023 31.78 19.63 25.21
N THR A 1024 31.08 20.76 25.14
CA THR A 1024 31.20 21.80 26.18
C THR A 1024 30.76 21.27 27.54
N GLY A 1025 31.54 21.56 28.59
CA GLY A 1025 31.24 21.12 29.96
C GLY A 1025 31.68 19.68 30.29
N MET A 1026 32.22 18.95 29.31
CA MET A 1026 32.69 17.57 29.45
C MET A 1026 34.17 17.50 29.04
N ARG A 1027 34.99 16.74 29.77
CA ARG A 1027 36.40 16.59 29.41
C ARG A 1027 36.62 15.71 28.18
N LYS A 1028 35.70 14.76 27.96
CA LYS A 1028 35.74 13.81 26.85
C LYS A 1028 34.45 13.87 26.06
N ARG A 1029 34.55 13.81 24.73
CA ARG A 1029 33.39 13.69 23.85
C ARG A 1029 32.76 12.30 23.82
N LEU A 1030 33.52 11.26 24.16
CA LEU A 1030 33.09 9.86 24.16
C LEU A 1030 33.44 9.24 25.51
N PHE A 1031 32.43 8.72 26.21
CA PHE A 1031 32.65 8.05 27.49
C PHE A 1031 31.58 7.02 27.82
N TRP A 1032 31.99 5.90 28.41
CA TRP A 1032 31.12 4.92 29.04
C TRP A 1032 31.20 5.05 30.57
N LEU A 1033 30.07 5.41 31.17
CA LEU A 1033 29.86 5.41 32.61
C LEU A 1033 29.36 4.03 33.05
N ASP A 1034 30.26 3.25 33.64
CA ASP A 1034 29.95 1.93 34.17
C ASP A 1034 29.28 2.03 35.54
N HIS A 1035 28.22 1.25 35.75
CA HIS A 1035 27.58 1.14 37.05
C HIS A 1035 27.06 -0.28 37.32
N GLN A 1036 26.82 -0.59 38.60
CA GLN A 1036 26.32 -1.89 39.05
C GLN A 1036 24.94 -1.83 39.70
N TYR A 1037 24.25 -0.67 39.64
CA TYR A 1037 22.88 -0.53 40.14
C TYR A 1037 21.91 -1.48 39.41
N PRO A 1038 21.12 -2.29 40.13
CA PRO A 1038 20.24 -3.29 39.53
C PRO A 1038 19.06 -2.67 38.80
N GLU A 1039 18.56 -3.35 37.77
CA GLU A 1039 17.32 -2.97 37.09
C GLU A 1039 16.09 -3.12 38.01
N SER A 1040 15.11 -2.24 37.84
CA SER A 1040 13.82 -2.29 38.55
C SER A 1040 12.85 -3.17 37.76
N HIS A 1041 12.34 -4.26 38.36
CA HIS A 1041 11.32 -5.12 37.77
C HIS A 1041 9.95 -4.40 37.74
N GLY A 1042 9.38 -4.19 36.55
CA GLY A 1042 7.96 -3.90 36.43
C GLY A 1042 7.15 -5.08 37.00
N GLY A 1043 5.98 -4.82 37.58
CA GLY A 1043 5.12 -5.87 38.15
C GLY A 1043 4.81 -7.00 37.17
N LEU A 1044 4.21 -8.10 37.65
CA LEU A 1044 3.95 -9.38 36.96
C LEU A 1044 3.32 -9.32 35.54
N GLN A 1045 2.90 -8.14 35.06
CA GLN A 1045 2.28 -7.89 33.76
C GLN A 1045 3.08 -6.97 32.81
N SER A 1046 4.26 -6.46 33.18
CA SER A 1046 5.05 -5.58 32.31
C SER A 1046 6.22 -6.32 31.66
N THR A 1047 6.23 -6.37 30.32
CA THR A 1047 7.30 -6.94 29.48
C THR A 1047 8.52 -6.02 29.31
N SER A 1048 8.47 -4.80 29.85
CA SER A 1048 9.49 -3.77 29.65
C SER A 1048 10.36 -3.56 30.90
N HIS A 1049 11.65 -3.32 30.70
CA HIS A 1049 12.63 -3.13 31.78
C HIS A 1049 12.88 -1.64 32.05
N THR A 1050 13.23 -1.30 33.31
CA THR A 1050 13.59 0.06 33.71
C THR A 1050 14.76 0.07 34.68
N ASN A 1051 15.51 1.17 34.74
CA ASN A 1051 16.59 1.38 35.70
C ASN A 1051 16.53 2.82 36.22
N ASP A 1052 16.14 2.98 37.48
CA ASP A 1052 15.90 4.29 38.09
C ASP A 1052 17.18 5.11 38.25
N TYR A 1053 18.32 4.47 38.53
CA TYR A 1053 19.62 5.15 38.59
C TYR A 1053 19.97 5.76 37.23
N GLU A 1054 19.83 5.00 36.15
CA GLU A 1054 20.09 5.51 34.81
C GLU A 1054 19.15 6.66 34.42
N VAL A 1055 17.88 6.63 34.85
CA VAL A 1055 16.93 7.73 34.61
C VAL A 1055 17.42 9.03 35.24
N GLU A 1056 17.80 8.98 36.52
CA GLU A 1056 18.28 10.17 37.25
C GLU A 1056 19.61 10.66 36.68
N MET A 1057 20.56 9.76 36.43
CA MET A 1057 21.88 10.11 35.89
C MET A 1057 21.79 10.70 34.49
N THR A 1058 20.96 10.12 33.61
CA THR A 1058 20.70 10.65 32.26
C THR A 1058 20.07 12.04 32.34
N THR A 1059 19.10 12.24 33.24
CA THR A 1059 18.43 13.53 33.41
C THR A 1059 19.39 14.60 33.91
N ALA A 1060 20.25 14.28 34.88
CA ALA A 1060 21.25 15.19 35.41
C ALA A 1060 22.29 15.58 34.35
N LEU A 1061 22.80 14.62 33.57
CA LEU A 1061 23.73 14.87 32.49
C LEU A 1061 23.12 15.75 31.39
N VAL A 1062 21.91 15.46 30.94
CA VAL A 1062 21.22 16.29 29.93
C VAL A 1062 20.99 17.70 30.47
N SER A 1063 20.60 17.83 31.74
CA SER A 1063 20.46 19.14 32.38
C SER A 1063 21.78 19.91 32.39
N HIS A 1064 22.89 19.26 32.71
CA HIS A 1064 24.22 19.87 32.71
C HIS A 1064 24.61 20.37 31.32
N LEU A 1065 24.39 19.55 30.28
CA LEU A 1065 24.71 19.90 28.89
C LEU A 1065 23.89 21.10 28.39
N ILE A 1066 22.60 21.17 28.72
CA ILE A 1066 21.73 22.31 28.35
C ILE A 1066 22.14 23.57 29.11
N LYS A 1067 22.47 23.45 30.41
CA LYS A 1067 22.91 24.58 31.25
C LYS A 1067 24.22 25.21 30.76
N GLN A 1068 25.02 24.53 29.95
CA GLN A 1068 26.21 25.15 29.32
C GLN A 1068 25.85 26.31 28.38
N GLY A 1069 24.60 26.41 27.90
CA GLY A 1069 24.14 27.45 26.99
C GLY A 1069 24.59 27.29 25.54
N THR A 1070 25.50 26.36 25.24
CA THR A 1070 25.99 26.08 23.87
C THR A 1070 24.98 25.27 23.04
N TYR A 1071 24.34 24.27 23.65
CA TYR A 1071 23.46 23.35 22.94
C TYR A 1071 21.99 23.76 23.11
N LYS A 1072 21.28 23.86 21.99
CA LYS A 1072 19.82 23.90 22.02
C LYS A 1072 19.28 22.52 22.43
N PRO A 1073 18.12 22.43 23.12
CA PRO A 1073 17.54 21.15 23.51
C PRO A 1073 17.41 20.13 22.36
N GLU A 1074 17.11 20.59 21.14
CA GLU A 1074 16.95 19.75 19.94
C GLU A 1074 18.26 19.08 19.46
N ALA A 1075 19.41 19.67 19.81
CA ALA A 1075 20.73 19.18 19.42
C ALA A 1075 21.14 17.93 20.23
N ILE A 1076 20.45 17.67 21.35
CA ILE A 1076 20.67 16.54 22.24
C ILE A 1076 19.57 15.49 22.02
N ALA A 1077 19.97 14.23 21.89
CA ALA A 1077 19.05 13.10 21.84
C ALA A 1077 19.36 12.08 22.94
N VAL A 1078 18.31 11.52 23.55
CA VAL A 1078 18.40 10.47 24.55
C VAL A 1078 17.84 9.17 23.97
N LEU A 1079 18.67 8.13 23.94
CA LEU A 1079 18.31 6.82 23.38
C LEU A 1079 18.24 5.76 24.47
N THR A 1080 17.19 4.94 24.41
CA THR A 1080 17.05 3.79 25.30
C THR A 1080 16.36 2.61 24.58
N PRO A 1081 16.77 1.35 24.80
CA PRO A 1081 16.16 0.21 24.12
C PRO A 1081 14.79 -0.21 24.67
N TYR A 1082 14.37 0.27 25.84
CA TYR A 1082 13.13 -0.20 26.50
C TYR A 1082 12.08 0.91 26.63
N LEU A 1083 10.85 0.62 26.22
CA LEU A 1083 9.70 1.54 26.31
C LEU A 1083 9.36 1.95 27.75
N GLY A 1084 9.54 1.05 28.73
CA GLY A 1084 9.37 1.37 30.14
C GLY A 1084 10.36 2.45 30.61
N GLN A 1085 11.62 2.35 30.18
CA GLN A 1085 12.64 3.36 30.48
C GLN A 1085 12.33 4.67 29.77
N LEU A 1086 11.91 4.61 28.50
CA LEU A 1086 11.48 5.77 27.71
C LEU A 1086 10.39 6.55 28.44
N ARG A 1087 9.38 5.86 28.97
CA ARG A 1087 8.31 6.47 29.77
C ARG A 1087 8.84 7.15 31.03
N LYS A 1088 9.70 6.48 31.81
CA LYS A 1088 10.26 7.07 33.04
C LYS A 1088 11.14 8.28 32.74
N LEU A 1089 12.02 8.21 31.73
CA LEU A 1089 12.82 9.33 31.25
C LEU A 1089 11.94 10.50 30.84
N ARG A 1090 10.88 10.24 30.06
CA ARG A 1090 9.90 11.27 29.67
C ARG A 1090 9.27 11.94 30.88
N LEU A 1091 8.69 11.18 31.81
CA LEU A 1091 8.03 11.73 33.00
C LEU A 1091 8.99 12.54 33.87
N ARG A 1092 10.21 12.04 34.06
CA ARG A 1092 11.24 12.71 34.86
C ARG A 1092 11.72 14.00 34.19
N MET A 1093 11.98 13.99 32.88
CA MET A 1093 12.46 15.15 32.13
C MET A 1093 11.37 16.20 31.89
N GLN A 1094 10.10 15.82 31.79
CA GLN A 1094 8.96 16.75 31.65
C GLN A 1094 8.84 17.75 32.81
N SER A 1095 9.34 17.39 34.00
CA SER A 1095 9.38 18.32 35.15
C SER A 1095 10.37 19.48 34.94
N SER A 1096 11.37 19.30 34.08
CA SER A 1096 12.52 20.19 33.91
C SER A 1096 12.63 20.77 32.49
N PHE A 1097 12.09 20.10 31.47
CA PHE A 1097 12.24 20.42 30.05
C PHE A 1097 10.96 20.14 29.24
N GLU A 1098 10.79 20.80 28.09
CA GLU A 1098 9.86 20.34 27.05
C GLU A 1098 10.47 19.10 26.37
N VAL A 1099 9.69 18.01 26.27
CA VAL A 1099 10.16 16.72 25.75
C VAL A 1099 9.39 16.37 24.49
N LEU A 1100 10.12 16.07 23.40
CA LEU A 1100 9.55 15.65 22.13
C LEU A 1100 9.77 14.15 21.95
N LEU A 1101 8.66 13.44 21.72
CA LEU A 1101 8.61 12.04 21.34
C LEU A 1101 8.12 11.94 19.91
N ASP A 1102 8.71 11.04 19.13
CA ASP A 1102 8.18 10.75 17.80
C ASP A 1102 6.80 10.07 17.91
N ASP A 1103 5.94 10.29 16.91
CA ASP A 1103 4.61 9.69 16.86
C ASP A 1103 4.68 8.15 16.92
N ARG A 1104 5.77 7.55 16.42
CA ARG A 1104 6.00 6.10 16.50
C ARG A 1104 6.21 5.64 17.94
N ASP A 1105 7.05 6.33 18.71
CA ASP A 1105 7.27 6.01 20.12
C ASP A 1105 6.01 6.21 20.96
N VAL A 1106 5.25 7.28 20.69
CA VAL A 1106 3.94 7.51 21.34
C VAL A 1106 2.99 6.36 21.06
N LYS A 1107 2.95 5.90 19.80
CA LYS A 1107 2.14 4.76 19.41
C LYS A 1107 2.63 3.47 20.09
N SER A 1108 3.93 3.21 20.12
CA SER A 1108 4.50 2.04 20.82
C SER A 1108 4.21 2.04 22.32
N LEU A 1109 4.23 3.20 22.97
CA LEU A 1109 3.82 3.33 24.38
C LEU A 1109 2.32 3.05 24.57
N GLN A 1110 1.47 3.51 23.65
CA GLN A 1110 0.04 3.23 23.65
C GLN A 1110 -0.26 1.75 23.43
N ASP A 1111 0.39 1.16 22.42
CA ASP A 1111 0.32 -0.27 22.11
C ASP A 1111 0.80 -1.08 23.34
N GLU A 1112 1.82 -0.62 24.06
CA GLU A 1112 2.28 -1.24 25.30
C GLU A 1112 1.44 -0.92 26.56
N GLY A 1113 0.36 -0.13 26.43
CA GLY A 1113 -0.49 0.23 27.59
C GLY A 1113 0.28 0.98 28.68
N LEU A 1114 1.41 1.56 28.29
CA LEU A 1114 2.29 2.37 29.12
C LEU A 1114 1.95 3.87 28.97
N ASP A 1115 0.93 4.20 28.18
CA ASP A 1115 0.40 5.57 28.09
C ASP A 1115 -0.46 5.88 29.32
N ASP A 1116 -0.23 7.05 29.92
CA ASP A 1116 -0.87 7.50 31.16
C ASP A 1116 -2.29 8.04 30.89
N GLY A 1117 -3.13 7.20 30.27
CA GLY A 1117 -4.55 7.39 29.96
C GLY A 1117 -5.07 8.82 30.17
N GLY A 1118 -5.13 9.62 29.11
CA GLY A 1118 -5.79 10.92 29.16
C GLY A 1118 -5.02 11.96 29.96
N ALA A 1119 -3.79 12.26 29.54
CA ALA A 1119 -3.17 13.54 29.88
C ALA A 1119 -2.34 14.09 28.70
N GLN A 1120 -3.04 14.61 27.69
CA GLN A 1120 -2.73 15.99 27.25
C GLN A 1120 -3.14 17.02 28.32
N SER A 1121 -3.07 16.64 29.59
CA SER A 1121 -3.07 17.56 30.70
C SER A 1121 -1.76 18.31 30.54
N ARG A 1122 -1.87 19.48 29.92
CA ARG A 1122 -1.14 20.65 30.39
C ARG A 1122 -1.34 20.70 31.91
N ALA A 1123 -0.59 19.91 32.67
CA ALA A 1123 -0.31 20.24 34.05
C ALA A 1123 0.20 21.68 34.01
N PRO A 1124 -0.30 22.60 34.85
CA PRO A 1124 0.23 23.95 34.88
C PRO A 1124 1.73 23.81 35.09
N LEU A 1125 2.51 24.27 34.10
CA LEU A 1125 3.95 24.42 34.23
C LEU A 1125 4.20 25.09 35.59
N ALA A 1126 5.21 24.62 36.33
CA ALA A 1126 5.64 25.29 37.54
C ALA A 1126 5.80 26.80 37.25
N PRO A 1127 5.37 27.69 38.18
CA PRO A 1127 5.40 29.12 37.93
C PRO A 1127 6.84 29.57 37.65
N GLY A 1128 7.13 29.88 36.38
CA GLY A 1128 8.48 30.27 35.93
C GLY A 1128 8.89 29.75 34.55
N VAL A 1129 8.28 28.68 34.03
CA VAL A 1129 8.62 28.16 32.68
C VAL A 1129 7.87 28.96 31.61
N GLN A 1130 8.59 29.83 30.89
CA GLN A 1130 8.04 30.54 29.74
C GLN A 1130 7.61 29.54 28.66
N LYS A 1131 6.46 29.77 28.02
CA LYS A 1131 6.01 28.99 26.84
C LYS A 1131 7.03 29.14 25.72
N GLY A 1132 7.97 28.20 25.64
CA GLY A 1132 8.82 28.02 24.47
C GLY A 1132 7.96 27.72 23.25
N SER A 1133 8.47 28.11 22.09
CA SER A 1133 8.06 27.52 20.81
C SER A 1133 8.27 26.01 20.86
N ILE A 1134 7.43 25.23 20.16
CA ILE A 1134 7.59 23.77 19.94
C ILE A 1134 9.03 23.41 19.49
N ALA A 1135 9.76 24.38 18.94
CA ALA A 1135 11.17 24.31 18.54
C ALA A 1135 12.20 24.39 19.70
N SER A 1136 11.88 23.91 20.91
CA SER A 1136 12.81 23.98 22.06
C SER A 1136 12.77 22.75 22.98
N ALA A 1137 12.53 21.57 22.43
CA ALA A 1137 12.36 20.32 23.18
C ALA A 1137 13.53 19.33 23.03
N VAL A 1138 13.82 18.57 24.09
CA VAL A 1138 14.78 17.45 24.06
C VAL A 1138 14.14 16.23 23.40
N ARG A 1139 14.87 15.57 22.50
CA ARG A 1139 14.39 14.34 21.83
C ARG A 1139 14.72 13.11 22.66
N ILE A 1140 13.72 12.30 22.95
CA ILE A 1140 13.89 10.99 23.61
C ILE A 1140 13.24 9.94 22.72
N ALA A 1141 13.95 8.87 22.40
CA ALA A 1141 13.43 7.85 21.48
C ALA A 1141 13.98 6.46 21.79
N THR A 1142 13.28 5.44 21.29
CA THR A 1142 13.84 4.09 21.25
C THR A 1142 14.87 3.94 20.13
N VAL A 1143 15.79 2.98 20.27
CA VAL A 1143 16.84 2.72 19.26
C VAL A 1143 16.24 2.45 17.88
N ASP A 1144 15.16 1.65 17.85
CA ASP A 1144 14.48 1.26 16.62
C ASP A 1144 13.76 2.44 15.96
N ASN A 1145 13.14 3.33 16.75
CA ASN A 1145 12.42 4.49 16.21
C ASN A 1145 13.34 5.68 15.85
N PHE A 1146 14.57 5.74 16.38
CA PHE A 1146 15.56 6.79 16.03
C PHE A 1146 16.39 6.44 14.78
N GLN A 1147 15.94 5.49 13.98
CA GLN A 1147 16.61 5.13 12.73
C GLN A 1147 16.48 6.22 11.66
N GLY A 1148 17.56 6.46 10.91
CA GLY A 1148 17.65 7.54 9.93
C GLY A 1148 17.97 8.91 10.53
N GLU A 1149 17.73 9.10 11.82
CA GLU A 1149 17.99 10.34 12.54
C GLU A 1149 19.43 10.49 13.06
N GLU A 1150 19.77 11.70 13.46
CA GLU A 1150 21.08 12.07 14.02
C GLU A 1150 20.95 13.26 14.98
N ALA A 1151 21.90 13.37 15.91
CA ALA A 1151 22.00 14.45 16.88
C ALA A 1151 23.46 14.89 17.09
N GLU A 1152 23.67 16.12 17.55
CA GLU A 1152 25.02 16.60 17.87
C GLU A 1152 25.61 15.83 19.05
N VAL A 1153 24.81 15.66 20.11
CA VAL A 1153 25.18 14.88 21.29
C VAL A 1153 24.13 13.82 21.55
N VAL A 1154 24.57 12.58 21.80
CA VAL A 1154 23.66 11.46 22.13
C VAL A 1154 24.00 10.93 23.52
N VAL A 1155 22.98 10.79 24.37
CA VAL A 1155 23.08 10.12 25.67
C VAL A 1155 22.32 8.80 25.60
N ILE A 1156 22.96 7.71 26.02
CA ILE A 1156 22.43 6.35 25.90
C ILE A 1156 22.22 5.76 27.30
N SER A 1157 21.02 5.25 27.56
CA SER A 1157 20.69 4.44 28.75
C SER A 1157 20.45 2.99 28.33
N LEU A 1158 21.32 2.07 28.77
CA LEU A 1158 21.28 0.64 28.40
C LEU A 1158 20.30 -0.18 29.24
N VAL A 1159 19.94 0.29 30.42
CA VAL A 1159 18.93 -0.23 31.36
C VAL A 1159 19.30 -1.54 32.04
N ARG A 1160 19.75 -2.54 31.28
CA ARG A 1160 19.93 -3.91 31.78
C ARG A 1160 21.11 -3.98 32.74
N SER A 1161 20.81 -4.47 33.93
CA SER A 1161 21.78 -4.66 35.00
C SER A 1161 21.28 -5.79 35.90
N ASN A 1162 21.70 -7.02 35.59
CA ASN A 1162 21.21 -8.23 36.23
C ASN A 1162 22.32 -9.27 36.42
N LYS A 1163 22.19 -10.09 37.48
CA LYS A 1163 23.16 -11.14 37.82
C LYS A 1163 23.21 -12.27 36.79
N GLU A 1164 22.16 -12.43 35.99
CA GLU A 1164 22.05 -13.44 34.93
C GLU A 1164 22.80 -13.05 33.65
N GLN A 1165 23.36 -11.84 33.59
CA GLN A 1165 24.10 -11.31 32.45
C GLN A 1165 23.29 -11.35 31.13
N LYS A 1166 21.98 -11.17 31.25
CA LYS A 1166 21.06 -11.10 30.11
C LYS A 1166 21.00 -9.66 29.58
N CYS A 1167 21.66 -9.44 28.44
CA CYS A 1167 21.66 -8.17 27.70
C CYS A 1167 20.29 -7.85 27.04
N GLY A 1168 19.46 -8.86 26.79
CA GLY A 1168 18.13 -8.68 26.21
C GLY A 1168 18.18 -8.12 24.79
N PHE A 1169 17.51 -6.99 24.57
CA PHE A 1169 17.25 -6.39 23.24
C PHE A 1169 18.52 -5.98 22.48
N LEU A 1170 19.60 -5.62 23.20
CA LEU A 1170 20.88 -5.16 22.64
C LEU A 1170 21.91 -6.27 22.42
N ARG A 1171 21.45 -7.51 22.18
CA ARG A 1171 22.32 -8.65 21.83
C ARG A 1171 22.68 -8.73 20.35
N THR A 1172 21.93 -8.05 19.47
CA THR A 1172 22.12 -8.10 18.02
C THR A 1172 23.03 -6.97 17.55
N SER A 1173 24.02 -7.29 16.71
CA SER A 1173 24.98 -6.32 16.18
C SER A 1173 24.29 -5.18 15.39
N ASN A 1174 23.21 -5.48 14.68
CA ASN A 1174 22.42 -4.50 13.93
C ASN A 1174 21.89 -3.35 14.81
N ARG A 1175 21.37 -3.65 16.01
CA ARG A 1175 20.88 -2.65 16.96
C ARG A 1175 22.02 -1.87 17.63
N ILE A 1176 23.11 -2.55 17.96
CA ILE A 1176 24.31 -1.92 18.52
C ILE A 1176 24.89 -0.92 17.50
N ASN A 1177 24.98 -1.30 16.23
CA ASN A 1177 25.44 -0.44 15.14
C ASN A 1177 24.59 0.82 15.01
N VAL A 1178 23.26 0.66 15.00
CA VAL A 1178 22.35 1.80 14.97
C VAL A 1178 22.56 2.68 16.19
N LEU A 1179 22.62 2.11 17.40
CA LEU A 1179 22.82 2.85 18.64
C LEU A 1179 24.12 3.69 18.63
N LEU A 1180 25.24 3.12 18.18
CA LEU A 1180 26.56 3.75 18.21
C LEU A 1180 26.80 4.76 17.07
N SER A 1181 25.88 4.87 16.09
CA SER A 1181 26.08 5.67 14.87
C SER A 1181 25.17 6.90 14.74
N ARG A 1182 24.57 7.36 15.84
CA ARG A 1182 23.62 8.49 15.88
C ARG A 1182 24.23 9.83 16.30
N ALA A 1183 25.39 9.81 16.96
CA ALA A 1183 26.08 11.00 17.44
C ALA A 1183 27.01 11.62 16.40
N LYS A 1184 27.03 12.96 16.31
CA LYS A 1184 28.02 13.70 15.50
C LYS A 1184 29.24 14.11 16.31
N ASN A 1185 29.02 14.90 17.37
CA ASN A 1185 30.06 15.57 18.14
C ASN A 1185 30.44 14.76 19.38
N GLY A 1186 29.47 14.21 20.11
CA GLY A 1186 29.72 13.48 21.36
C GLY A 1186 28.68 12.42 21.73
N MET A 1187 29.12 11.41 22.47
CA MET A 1187 28.32 10.26 22.89
C MET A 1187 28.66 9.83 24.32
N PHE A 1188 27.64 9.70 25.16
CA PHE A 1188 27.77 9.24 26.55
C PHE A 1188 26.91 8.00 26.77
N ILE A 1189 27.55 6.89 27.12
CA ILE A 1189 26.87 5.61 27.37
C ILE A 1189 26.80 5.37 28.86
N ILE A 1190 25.60 5.12 29.38
CA ILE A 1190 25.34 4.80 30.79
C ILE A 1190 24.82 3.37 30.82
N GLY A 1191 25.55 2.47 31.48
CA GLY A 1191 25.10 1.08 31.61
C GLY A 1191 26.07 0.16 32.32
N ASN A 1192 25.62 -1.07 32.56
CA ASN A 1192 26.41 -2.10 33.24
C ASN A 1192 27.19 -2.96 32.22
N SER A 1193 28.50 -2.76 32.14
CA SER A 1193 29.41 -3.51 31.27
C SER A 1193 29.45 -5.02 31.56
N ALA A 1194 29.32 -5.43 32.83
CA ALA A 1194 29.31 -6.84 33.22
C ALA A 1194 28.10 -7.61 32.66
N THR A 1195 27.02 -6.90 32.30
CA THR A 1195 25.83 -7.48 31.68
C THR A 1195 25.98 -7.61 30.16
N THR A 1196 26.78 -6.77 29.51
CA THR A 1196 26.91 -6.71 28.05
C THR A 1196 28.17 -7.39 27.49
N GLN A 1197 29.21 -7.57 28.32
CA GLN A 1197 30.54 -8.05 27.92
C GLN A 1197 30.61 -9.42 27.20
N HIS A 1198 29.57 -10.25 27.26
CA HIS A 1198 29.53 -11.58 26.62
C HIS A 1198 29.09 -11.53 25.17
N ILE A 1199 28.57 -10.39 24.72
CA ILE A 1199 28.15 -10.19 23.34
C ILE A 1199 29.40 -9.76 22.55
N PRO A 1200 29.81 -10.48 21.48
CA PRO A 1200 31.08 -10.26 20.80
C PRO A 1200 31.36 -8.79 20.43
N MET A 1201 30.38 -8.12 19.83
CA MET A 1201 30.51 -6.70 19.44
C MET A 1201 30.67 -5.77 20.64
N TRP A 1202 29.97 -6.01 21.76
CA TRP A 1202 30.14 -5.20 22.97
C TRP A 1202 31.52 -5.43 23.60
N THR A 1203 32.04 -6.66 23.55
CA THR A 1203 33.41 -6.96 24.02
C THR A 1203 34.44 -6.10 23.28
N GLU A 1204 34.36 -6.06 21.96
CA GLU A 1204 35.27 -5.24 21.12
C GLU A 1204 35.11 -3.75 21.42
N VAL A 1205 33.86 -3.25 21.53
CA VAL A 1205 33.58 -1.85 21.87
C VAL A 1205 34.14 -1.48 23.24
N LEU A 1206 33.96 -2.33 24.26
CA LEU A 1206 34.47 -2.09 25.61
C LEU A 1206 36.00 -2.06 25.63
N GLN A 1207 36.66 -2.96 24.88
CA GLN A 1207 38.12 -2.96 24.74
C GLN A 1207 38.63 -1.65 24.13
N LEU A 1208 37.99 -1.17 23.04
CA LEU A 1208 38.35 0.11 22.42
C LEU A 1208 38.18 1.29 23.38
N LEU A 1209 37.06 1.32 24.13
CA LEU A 1209 36.81 2.37 25.11
C LEU A 1209 37.84 2.34 26.25
N GLN A 1210 38.19 1.15 26.75
CA GLN A 1210 39.20 0.99 27.79
C GLN A 1210 40.60 1.40 27.31
N MET A 1211 41.01 0.98 26.12
CA MET A 1211 42.31 1.33 25.53
C MET A 1211 42.48 2.84 25.36
N ASN A 1212 41.41 3.55 25.01
CA ASN A 1212 41.40 5.00 24.83
C ASN A 1212 41.06 5.79 26.12
N GLY A 1213 40.94 5.10 27.27
CA GLY A 1213 40.59 5.68 28.57
C GLY A 1213 39.17 6.28 28.63
N ASN A 1214 38.27 5.91 27.71
CA ASN A 1214 36.89 6.39 27.60
C ASN A 1214 35.90 5.49 28.37
N PHE A 1215 36.36 4.84 29.42
CA PHE A 1215 35.60 3.90 30.25
C PHE A 1215 35.94 4.11 31.73
N GLY A 1216 34.94 4.18 32.59
CA GLY A 1216 35.15 4.31 34.03
C GLY A 1216 33.85 4.44 34.82
N ASP A 1217 33.98 4.64 36.13
CA ASP A 1217 32.89 4.77 37.10
C ASP A 1217 32.43 6.23 37.34
N ALA A 1218 33.12 7.20 36.73
CA ALA A 1218 32.86 8.62 36.90
C ALA A 1218 32.98 9.40 35.58
N LEU A 1219 32.08 10.36 35.36
CA LEU A 1219 32.19 11.34 34.27
C LEU A 1219 33.10 12.50 34.69
N GLU A 1220 34.05 12.88 33.85
CA GLU A 1220 34.94 14.01 34.10
C GLU A 1220 34.41 15.28 33.43
N LEU A 1221 34.13 16.32 34.23
CA LEU A 1221 33.70 17.62 33.74
C LEU A 1221 34.92 18.49 33.40
N ALA A 1222 34.74 19.39 32.43
CA ALA A 1222 35.75 20.39 32.09
C ALA A 1222 35.10 21.78 32.04
N CYS A 1223 35.63 22.70 32.84
CA CYS A 1223 35.28 24.11 32.78
C CYS A 1223 36.48 24.89 32.19
N PRO A 1224 36.27 25.73 31.16
CA PRO A 1224 37.35 26.55 30.59
C PRO A 1224 38.05 27.47 31.60
N ARG A 1225 37.36 27.82 32.71
CA ARG A 1225 37.91 28.67 33.78
C ARG A 1225 38.62 27.89 34.89
N HIS A 1226 38.25 26.63 35.12
CA HIS A 1226 38.76 25.79 36.20
C HIS A 1226 39.40 24.51 35.64
N ILE A 1227 40.47 24.68 34.87
CA ILE A 1227 41.15 23.57 34.15
C ILE A 1227 41.84 22.60 35.14
N ALA A 1228 42.21 23.07 36.33
CA ALA A 1228 42.95 22.31 37.33
C ALA A 1228 42.07 21.50 38.31
N ASP A 1229 40.76 21.70 38.31
CA ASP A 1229 39.86 21.04 39.27
C ASP A 1229 39.49 19.63 38.78
N ASP A 1230 39.66 18.64 39.65
CA ASP A 1230 39.25 17.25 39.39
C ASP A 1230 37.75 17.06 39.65
N MET A 1231 36.93 17.46 38.67
CA MET A 1231 35.47 17.38 38.75
C MET A 1231 34.96 16.03 38.24
N ARG A 1232 35.03 15.02 39.11
CA ARG A 1232 34.53 13.66 38.86
C ARG A 1232 33.10 13.49 39.38
N VAL A 1233 32.18 13.14 38.49
CA VAL A 1233 30.75 12.92 38.76
C VAL A 1233 30.47 11.42 38.80
N THR A 1234 30.10 10.92 39.97
CA THR A 1234 29.73 9.51 40.18
C THR A 1234 28.24 9.33 40.44
N GLU A 1235 27.59 10.34 41.04
CA GLU A 1235 26.16 10.33 41.36
C GLU A 1235 25.44 11.51 40.69
N PRO A 1236 24.11 11.43 40.45
CA PRO A 1236 23.36 12.51 39.80
C PRO A 1236 23.50 13.88 40.49
N ASP A 1237 23.55 13.89 41.83
CA ASP A 1237 23.68 15.12 42.64
C ASP A 1237 25.06 15.78 42.52
N ASP A 1238 26.09 15.05 42.06
CA ASP A 1238 27.42 15.61 41.84
C ASP A 1238 27.42 16.69 40.76
N PHE A 1239 26.53 16.64 39.77
CA PHE A 1239 26.38 17.72 38.78
C PHE A 1239 25.96 19.03 39.42
N ILE A 1240 25.05 18.98 40.42
CA ILE A 1240 24.59 20.18 41.13
C ILE A 1240 25.67 20.67 42.09
N ARG A 1241 26.39 19.74 42.73
CA ARG A 1241 27.47 20.05 43.69
C ARG A 1241 28.71 20.66 43.01
N LEU A 1242 29.12 20.11 41.86
CA LEU A 1242 30.36 20.46 41.16
C LEU A 1242 30.14 21.52 40.07
N ALA A 1243 28.95 21.56 39.44
CA ALA A 1243 28.64 22.47 38.35
C ALA A 1243 27.19 23.01 38.42
N PRO A 1244 26.80 23.71 39.50
CA PRO A 1244 25.40 24.11 39.75
C PRO A 1244 24.75 24.93 38.61
N ASP A 1245 25.52 25.85 38.01
CA ASP A 1245 25.07 26.80 36.98
C ASP A 1245 25.45 26.38 35.54
N GLY A 1246 26.06 25.20 35.34
CA GLY A 1246 26.70 24.86 34.08
C GLY A 1246 28.08 25.53 33.95
N GLY A 1247 28.97 24.96 33.15
CA GLY A 1247 30.41 25.25 33.08
C GLY A 1247 30.80 26.58 32.43
N PHE A 1248 29.88 27.55 32.31
CA PHE A 1248 30.16 28.94 31.98
C PHE A 1248 29.67 29.83 33.13
N CYS A 1249 30.53 30.07 34.13
CA CYS A 1249 30.52 31.39 34.78
C CYS A 1249 30.97 32.46 33.78
#